data_AF-A0A9W7I047-F1
#
_entry.id   AF-A0A9W7I047-F1
#
_cell.length_a   1.000
_cell.length_b   1.000
_cell.length_c   1.000
_cell.angle_alpha   90.00
_cell.angle_beta   90.00
_cell.angle_gamma   90.00
#
_symmetry.space_group_name_H-M   'P 1'
#
loop_
_entity.id
_entity.type
_entity.pdbx_description
1 polymer ?
#
loop_
_entity_poly.entity_id
_entity_poly.type
_entity_poly.pdbx_seq_one_letter_code
_entity_poly.pdbx_strand_id
1 'polypeptide(L)'
;MGSNPWLQPAPTYRTLETFWDSDEDAPGPRCSHTLTAVAATKTHGPRLILFGGTTALEGGASSSAPGIRLADVTNSVHSYDVLTRKWTRIRPAGEPPSPRAAHAATAVGTMVVFQGGIGPAGHSTDDLHVLDLTNDKFKWHRVVMQGQGPGPRYGHVMDLVAQRYLVIVSGNDGKRVLSDAWALDTGQKPYVWKRLNPEGNRPSARVYATASARSDGMFLLCGGRDSSGAPLADAYGLLMHRNGQWEWTLAPGLSPSPRYQHAAVFVGARLHVTGGALRGGRAIEGEAAIAVLDTAAGVWLDRNGLATSSQNAKRHVEYDPSLELMRRCRHASASVGVQIYIYGGLRGDMLLDDFLVAENSPFQSDINSPILTSERASTSPRFNQPNLSSLSITASDDSPEFSSSGGMRIDKNSMEKLREASAAEAEAANAVWQAAQAASAVPPEETYVSDDNSPAVETNSDASGNEADVRLHSRAVVVAKEAIGDLGGMVRQLSLDQFENESRRMIPSNNDLSYPTKKFARQKSPQGLHKKVISTLLRPRNWKAPTDRRFFLDSYEVGELCYAAEQIFMQEPTVLQLKAPVKVFGDLHGQFSDLMRLFDEYGFPSTAGDISYIDYLFLGDYVDRGQHSLETITLLLALKIEYPEYVHLIRGNHEAADINALFGFRIECIERMGENDGIWAWTRFNQLFNYLPLSALIDKKIICMHGGIGRSINSVEQIEKLERPITMDAGSIILMDLLWSDPTENDSVEGLRPNARGPGLVTFGPDRVTDFCKKNKLQLIIRAHECVMDGFERFAQGQLITLFSATNYCGSANNAGALLVVGRGLVIIPKMIHPLPPPIQSPEASPERVADDKWMQELNIQRPPTPTRGHPQPGHNRSSLAYI
;
A
#
# COMPACT_ATOMS: atom_id res chain seq x y z
N MET A 1 36.79 7.26 -16.12
CA MET A 1 35.38 7.73 -16.10
C MET A 1 34.73 6.98 -14.96
N GLY A 2 34.33 7.68 -13.89
CA GLY A 2 33.77 7.02 -12.70
C GLY A 2 32.32 6.61 -12.95
N SER A 3 31.99 5.36 -12.66
CA SER A 3 30.60 4.92 -12.53
C SER A 3 29.97 5.58 -11.30
N ASN A 4 28.75 6.11 -11.45
CA ASN A 4 27.96 6.52 -10.29
C ASN A 4 27.60 5.26 -9.50
N PRO A 5 27.94 5.16 -8.19
CA PRO A 5 27.78 3.91 -7.42
C PRO A 5 26.33 3.50 -7.13
N TRP A 6 25.34 4.26 -7.61
CA TRP A 6 23.91 4.07 -7.35
C TRP A 6 23.11 3.52 -8.54
N LEU A 7 23.65 3.55 -9.77
CA LEU A 7 22.94 3.06 -10.95
C LEU A 7 23.35 1.63 -11.27
N GLN A 8 22.52 0.67 -10.86
CA GLN A 8 22.76 -0.74 -11.15
C GLN A 8 22.46 -1.04 -12.62
N PRO A 9 23.31 -1.78 -13.35
CA PRO A 9 23.02 -2.14 -14.75
C PRO A 9 21.80 -3.06 -14.87
N ALA A 10 21.41 -3.36 -16.11
CA ALA A 10 20.42 -4.39 -16.41
C ALA A 10 20.95 -5.79 -16.00
N PRO A 11 20.11 -6.66 -15.40
CA PRO A 11 20.57 -7.94 -14.85
C PRO A 11 20.86 -8.97 -15.95
N THR A 12 21.74 -9.92 -15.63
CA THR A 12 22.08 -11.04 -16.53
C THR A 12 21.04 -12.17 -16.42
N TYR A 13 20.55 -12.65 -17.56
CA TYR A 13 19.64 -13.79 -17.64
C TYR A 13 20.42 -15.10 -17.82
N ARG A 14 19.94 -16.17 -17.18
CA ARG A 14 20.46 -17.55 -17.32
C ARG A 14 19.31 -18.54 -17.46
N THR A 15 19.56 -19.69 -18.06
CA THR A 15 18.59 -20.79 -18.08
C THR A 15 18.33 -21.30 -16.67
N LEU A 16 17.05 -21.53 -16.36
CA LEU A 16 16.57 -22.09 -15.12
C LEU A 16 16.20 -23.57 -15.33
N GLU A 17 16.82 -24.45 -14.55
CA GLU A 17 16.45 -25.86 -14.50
C GLU A 17 15.05 -26.02 -13.88
N THR A 18 14.22 -26.85 -14.50
CA THR A 18 12.84 -27.13 -14.07
C THR A 18 12.50 -28.60 -14.21
N PHE A 19 11.58 -29.06 -13.39
CA PHE A 19 11.17 -30.47 -13.31
C PHE A 19 9.69 -30.64 -13.64
N TRP A 20 9.29 -31.85 -14.02
CA TRP A 20 7.89 -32.23 -14.27
C TRP A 20 7.73 -33.75 -14.11
N ASP A 21 6.50 -34.23 -13.89
CA ASP A 21 6.24 -35.67 -13.70
C ASP A 21 5.93 -36.39 -15.03
N SER A 22 5.31 -35.69 -15.98
CA SER A 22 4.94 -36.21 -17.30
C SER A 22 5.21 -35.21 -18.40
N ASP A 23 5.44 -35.65 -19.64
CA ASP A 23 5.72 -34.75 -20.77
C ASP A 23 4.55 -33.77 -21.04
N GLU A 24 3.34 -34.16 -20.64
CA GLU A 24 2.13 -33.32 -20.68
C GLU A 24 2.18 -32.13 -19.71
N ASP A 25 2.96 -32.21 -18.62
CA ASP A 25 3.11 -31.15 -17.63
C ASP A 25 4.03 -30.02 -18.12
N ALA A 26 5.02 -30.35 -18.95
CA ALA A 26 5.91 -29.39 -19.57
C ALA A 26 5.13 -28.49 -20.55
N PRO A 27 5.35 -27.16 -20.58
CA PRO A 27 4.66 -26.30 -21.54
C PRO A 27 5.15 -26.49 -22.98
N GLY A 28 6.38 -26.95 -23.20
CA GLY A 28 6.97 -27.13 -24.53
C GLY A 28 7.10 -25.82 -25.34
N PRO A 29 7.58 -25.91 -26.60
CA PRO A 29 7.95 -24.74 -27.39
C PRO A 29 6.74 -23.90 -27.78
N ARG A 30 6.74 -22.63 -27.38
CA ARG A 30 5.61 -21.72 -27.66
C ARG A 30 5.95 -20.24 -27.62
N CYS A 31 5.20 -19.45 -28.39
CA CYS A 31 5.27 -17.98 -28.37
C CYS A 31 3.87 -17.35 -28.29
N SER A 32 3.81 -16.04 -28.05
CA SER A 32 2.56 -15.25 -27.96
C SER A 32 1.59 -15.77 -26.89
N HIS A 33 2.12 -16.41 -25.85
CA HIS A 33 1.40 -16.83 -24.64
C HIS A 33 1.48 -15.74 -23.56
N THR A 34 0.81 -15.95 -22.43
CA THR A 34 0.96 -15.12 -21.22
C THR A 34 1.62 -15.92 -20.10
N LEU A 35 2.42 -15.27 -19.27
CA LEU A 35 2.98 -15.78 -18.03
C LEU A 35 2.59 -14.79 -16.92
N THR A 36 1.81 -15.23 -15.94
CA THR A 36 1.27 -14.35 -14.87
C THR A 36 1.75 -14.84 -13.51
N ALA A 37 2.31 -13.97 -12.68
CA ALA A 37 2.64 -14.30 -11.30
C ALA A 37 1.39 -14.27 -10.42
N VAL A 38 1.23 -15.29 -9.57
CA VAL A 38 0.14 -15.43 -8.60
C VAL A 38 0.75 -15.66 -7.22
N ALA A 39 0.19 -14.97 -6.22
CA ALA A 39 0.58 -15.11 -4.82
C ALA A 39 0.38 -16.55 -4.30
N ALA A 40 0.98 -16.85 -3.15
CA ALA A 40 0.77 -18.11 -2.45
C ALA A 40 -0.69 -18.24 -1.95
N THR A 41 -1.07 -19.47 -1.60
CA THR A 41 -2.30 -19.83 -0.87
C THR A 41 -1.92 -20.73 0.32
N LYS A 42 -2.88 -21.34 1.07
CA LYS A 42 -2.49 -22.37 2.09
C LYS A 42 -1.71 -23.52 1.49
N THR A 43 -2.16 -23.93 0.31
CA THR A 43 -1.90 -25.25 -0.26
C THR A 43 -0.83 -25.22 -1.35
N HIS A 44 -0.53 -24.04 -1.87
CA HIS A 44 0.43 -23.83 -2.94
C HIS A 44 1.31 -22.60 -2.65
N GLY A 45 2.60 -22.71 -2.98
CA GLY A 45 3.51 -21.57 -2.92
C GLY A 45 3.21 -20.50 -3.99
N PRO A 46 4.06 -19.47 -4.11
CA PRO A 46 3.98 -18.54 -5.22
C PRO A 46 4.16 -19.29 -6.55
N ARG A 47 3.31 -18.96 -7.52
CA ARG A 47 3.21 -19.70 -8.80
C ARG A 47 3.28 -18.76 -9.99
N LEU A 48 3.73 -19.30 -11.11
CA LEU A 48 3.64 -18.65 -12.42
C LEU A 48 2.67 -19.45 -13.29
N ILE A 49 1.65 -18.77 -13.79
CA ILE A 49 0.60 -19.36 -14.62
C ILE A 49 0.89 -19.03 -16.07
N LEU A 50 1.27 -20.05 -16.84
CA LEU A 50 1.39 -19.98 -18.28
C LEU A 50 0.07 -20.37 -18.93
N PHE A 51 -0.39 -19.58 -19.89
CA PHE A 51 -1.61 -19.89 -20.64
C PHE A 51 -1.49 -19.59 -22.14
N GLY A 52 -1.98 -20.52 -22.94
CA GLY A 52 -2.22 -20.37 -24.37
C GLY A 52 -0.94 -20.22 -25.21
N GLY A 53 -1.05 -19.44 -26.29
CA GLY A 53 0.01 -19.20 -27.27
C GLY A 53 0.00 -20.15 -28.46
N THR A 54 0.99 -19.97 -29.33
CA THR A 54 1.23 -20.77 -30.54
C THR A 54 2.35 -21.77 -30.32
N THR A 55 2.10 -23.03 -30.66
CA THR A 55 3.02 -24.17 -30.50
C THR A 55 3.61 -24.68 -31.82
N ALA A 56 3.12 -24.22 -32.98
CA ALA A 56 3.70 -24.54 -34.29
C ALA A 56 3.59 -23.37 -35.30
N LEU A 57 4.53 -23.30 -36.23
CA LEU A 57 4.60 -22.27 -37.27
C LEU A 57 4.26 -22.87 -38.65
N GLU A 58 3.48 -22.15 -39.45
CA GLU A 58 3.16 -22.55 -40.82
C GLU A 58 4.31 -22.18 -41.79
N GLY A 59 4.89 -23.16 -42.48
CA GLY A 59 6.03 -22.97 -43.38
C GLY A 59 5.69 -23.11 -44.87
N GLY A 60 6.07 -22.11 -45.69
CA GLY A 60 5.93 -22.17 -47.15
C GLY A 60 6.55 -20.96 -47.86
N ALA A 61 7.60 -21.18 -48.66
CA ALA A 61 8.49 -20.14 -49.19
C ALA A 61 7.94 -19.33 -50.40
N SER A 62 6.65 -19.00 -50.43
CA SER A 62 5.98 -18.44 -51.64
C SER A 62 4.95 -17.34 -51.41
N SER A 63 4.86 -16.72 -50.21
CA SER A 63 3.93 -15.60 -49.98
C SER A 63 4.63 -14.32 -49.50
N SER A 64 4.30 -13.20 -50.14
CA SER A 64 4.96 -11.88 -50.00
C SER A 64 4.41 -11.02 -48.86
N ALA A 65 3.76 -11.62 -47.85
CA ALA A 65 3.13 -10.93 -46.73
C ALA A 65 3.97 -11.08 -45.44
N PRO A 66 4.40 -9.99 -44.79
CA PRO A 66 5.26 -10.06 -43.59
C PRO A 66 4.46 -10.46 -42.34
N GLY A 67 4.40 -11.76 -42.06
CA GLY A 67 3.90 -12.31 -40.81
C GLY A 67 3.86 -13.83 -40.81
N ILE A 68 4.56 -14.46 -39.87
CA ILE A 68 4.48 -15.92 -39.65
C ILE A 68 3.03 -16.28 -39.31
N ARG A 69 2.45 -17.20 -40.09
CA ARG A 69 1.15 -17.78 -39.81
C ARG A 69 1.29 -18.83 -38.71
N LEU A 70 0.31 -18.82 -37.80
CA LEU A 70 0.34 -19.59 -36.56
C LEU A 70 -0.50 -20.84 -36.80
N ALA A 71 0.13 -22.02 -36.87
CA ALA A 71 -0.52 -23.26 -37.28
C ALA A 71 -1.32 -23.87 -36.12
N ASP A 72 -0.64 -24.10 -34.99
CA ASP A 72 -1.24 -24.66 -33.78
C ASP A 72 -1.30 -23.59 -32.68
N VAL A 73 -2.51 -23.31 -32.20
CA VAL A 73 -2.78 -22.40 -31.07
C VAL A 73 -3.46 -23.21 -29.97
N THR A 74 -3.05 -23.01 -28.72
CA THR A 74 -3.53 -23.79 -27.56
C THR A 74 -4.31 -22.94 -26.55
N ASN A 75 -5.09 -23.60 -25.69
CA ASN A 75 -5.60 -23.07 -24.42
C ASN A 75 -5.09 -23.90 -23.22
N SER A 76 -3.96 -24.59 -23.36
CA SER A 76 -3.36 -25.29 -22.22
C SER A 76 -2.94 -24.31 -21.12
N VAL A 77 -3.13 -24.72 -19.87
CA VAL A 77 -2.71 -24.00 -18.67
C VAL A 77 -1.62 -24.82 -17.98
N HIS A 78 -0.49 -24.19 -17.70
CA HIS A 78 0.60 -24.80 -16.96
C HIS A 78 0.91 -23.92 -15.74
N SER A 79 1.08 -24.55 -14.59
CA SER A 79 1.48 -23.91 -13.34
C SER A 79 2.92 -24.27 -13.05
N TYR A 80 3.78 -23.27 -12.88
CA TYR A 80 5.12 -23.44 -12.31
C TYR A 80 5.08 -23.08 -10.83
N ASP A 81 5.43 -24.02 -9.96
CA ASP A 81 5.65 -23.74 -8.54
C ASP A 81 7.12 -23.30 -8.32
N VAL A 82 7.29 -22.08 -7.80
CA VAL A 82 8.61 -21.43 -7.71
C VAL A 82 9.52 -22.09 -6.67
N LEU A 83 8.95 -22.68 -5.62
CA LEU A 83 9.71 -23.27 -4.52
C LEU A 83 10.25 -24.66 -4.89
N THR A 84 9.41 -25.48 -5.52
CA THR A 84 9.74 -26.84 -5.98
C THR A 84 10.38 -26.87 -7.38
N ARG A 85 10.34 -25.74 -8.10
CA ARG A 85 10.79 -25.58 -9.49
C ARG A 85 10.10 -26.52 -10.48
N LYS A 86 8.85 -26.85 -10.20
CA LYS A 86 8.10 -27.88 -10.92
C LYS A 86 7.00 -27.28 -11.78
N TRP A 87 6.96 -27.71 -13.05
CA TRP A 87 5.83 -27.50 -13.94
C TRP A 87 4.76 -28.58 -13.72
N THR A 88 3.50 -28.19 -13.85
CA THR A 88 2.34 -29.10 -13.81
C THR A 88 1.26 -28.55 -14.75
N ARG A 89 0.71 -29.40 -15.63
CA ARG A 89 -0.41 -29.04 -16.51
C ARG A 89 -1.71 -29.17 -15.73
N ILE A 90 -2.28 -28.02 -15.38
CA ILE A 90 -3.53 -27.99 -14.62
C ILE A 90 -4.72 -28.12 -15.57
N ARG A 91 -5.77 -28.80 -15.10
CA ARG A 91 -7.03 -29.00 -15.82
C ARG A 91 -8.19 -28.43 -14.97
N PRO A 92 -8.39 -27.10 -14.96
CA PRO A 92 -9.44 -26.47 -14.16
C PRO A 92 -10.83 -26.90 -14.63
N ALA A 93 -11.79 -26.97 -13.72
CA ALA A 93 -13.18 -27.33 -14.05
C ALA A 93 -13.95 -26.13 -14.63
N GLY A 94 -14.94 -26.39 -15.49
CA GLY A 94 -15.69 -25.35 -16.21
C GLY A 94 -15.08 -25.00 -17.57
N GLU A 95 -15.77 -24.13 -18.32
CA GLU A 95 -15.44 -23.84 -19.72
C GLU A 95 -14.21 -22.91 -19.86
N PRO A 96 -13.08 -23.40 -20.40
CA PRO A 96 -11.92 -22.58 -20.65
C PRO A 96 -12.18 -21.57 -21.77
N PRO A 97 -11.44 -20.46 -21.82
CA PRO A 97 -11.33 -19.66 -23.03
C PRO A 97 -10.88 -20.52 -24.22
N SER A 98 -11.36 -20.16 -25.41
CA SER A 98 -10.94 -20.78 -26.68
C SER A 98 -9.41 -20.66 -26.89
N PRO A 99 -8.77 -21.60 -27.62
CA PRO A 99 -7.35 -21.53 -27.97
C PRO A 99 -6.97 -20.19 -28.58
N ARG A 100 -5.99 -19.50 -27.96
CA ARG A 100 -5.66 -18.11 -28.29
C ARG A 100 -4.19 -17.76 -28.05
N ALA A 101 -3.70 -16.85 -28.88
CA ALA A 101 -2.39 -16.25 -28.84
C ALA A 101 -2.52 -14.72 -28.88
N ALA A 102 -1.53 -13.99 -28.35
CA ALA A 102 -1.55 -12.52 -28.28
C ALA A 102 -2.81 -11.94 -27.57
N HIS A 103 -3.37 -12.70 -26.63
CA HIS A 103 -4.25 -12.22 -25.57
C HIS A 103 -3.43 -11.51 -24.50
N ALA A 104 -4.10 -10.82 -23.58
CA ALA A 104 -3.48 -10.32 -22.35
C ALA A 104 -4.01 -11.09 -21.14
N ALA A 105 -3.20 -11.12 -20.08
CA ALA A 105 -3.58 -11.69 -18.79
C ALA A 105 -2.92 -10.93 -17.63
N THR A 106 -3.62 -10.84 -16.50
CA THR A 106 -3.06 -10.28 -15.25
C THR A 106 -3.71 -10.94 -14.03
N ALA A 107 -3.06 -10.84 -12.87
CA ALA A 107 -3.57 -11.34 -11.61
C ALA A 107 -4.52 -10.33 -10.94
N VAL A 108 -5.58 -10.84 -10.34
CA VAL A 108 -6.47 -10.11 -9.43
C VAL A 108 -6.57 -10.94 -8.16
N GLY A 109 -5.73 -10.60 -7.18
CA GLY A 109 -5.50 -11.44 -6.00
C GLY A 109 -4.94 -12.81 -6.40
N THR A 110 -5.64 -13.88 -5.99
CA THR A 110 -5.33 -15.28 -6.32
C THR A 110 -5.91 -15.76 -7.65
N MET A 111 -6.59 -14.89 -8.41
CA MET A 111 -7.22 -15.24 -9.69
C MET A 111 -6.43 -14.67 -10.87
N VAL A 112 -6.49 -15.32 -12.04
CA VAL A 112 -5.92 -14.77 -13.29
C VAL A 112 -7.04 -14.43 -14.27
N VAL A 113 -7.04 -13.19 -14.77
CA VAL A 113 -8.03 -12.68 -15.72
C VAL A 113 -7.42 -12.67 -17.13
N PHE A 114 -8.17 -13.12 -18.12
CA PHE A 114 -7.75 -13.24 -19.53
C PHE A 114 -8.73 -12.49 -20.45
N GLN A 115 -8.19 -11.74 -21.41
CA GLN A 115 -8.99 -10.98 -22.38
C GLN A 115 -8.43 -11.08 -23.80
N GLY A 116 -9.32 -11.17 -24.79
CA GLY A 116 -9.00 -11.02 -26.22
C GLY A 116 -8.06 -12.09 -26.78
N GLY A 117 -7.25 -11.73 -27.78
CA GLY A 117 -6.30 -12.63 -28.48
C GLY A 117 -6.88 -13.34 -29.70
N ILE A 118 -6.01 -13.84 -30.59
CA ILE A 118 -6.39 -14.46 -31.87
C ILE A 118 -6.28 -15.98 -31.79
N GLY A 119 -7.24 -16.69 -32.40
CA GLY A 119 -7.30 -18.16 -32.38
C GLY A 119 -7.68 -18.76 -33.74
N PRO A 120 -7.81 -20.09 -33.85
CA PRO A 120 -8.10 -20.77 -35.12
C PRO A 120 -9.44 -20.37 -35.76
N ALA A 121 -10.41 -19.94 -34.94
CA ALA A 121 -11.71 -19.44 -35.39
C ALA A 121 -11.70 -17.98 -35.87
N GLY A 122 -10.54 -17.31 -35.88
CA GLY A 122 -10.36 -15.93 -36.35
C GLY A 122 -10.07 -14.92 -35.24
N HIS A 123 -10.46 -13.65 -35.48
CA HIS A 123 -10.24 -12.54 -34.55
C HIS A 123 -11.03 -12.71 -33.25
N SER A 124 -10.53 -12.05 -32.21
CA SER A 124 -10.90 -12.21 -30.81
C SER A 124 -12.39 -12.14 -30.50
N THR A 125 -12.81 -12.88 -29.49
CA THR A 125 -13.98 -12.53 -28.68
C THR A 125 -13.64 -11.39 -27.71
N ASP A 126 -14.65 -10.63 -27.29
CA ASP A 126 -14.54 -9.61 -26.23
C ASP A 126 -14.77 -10.21 -24.83
N ASP A 127 -14.56 -11.53 -24.71
CA ASP A 127 -14.78 -12.27 -23.48
C ASP A 127 -13.76 -11.92 -22.40
N LEU A 128 -14.23 -12.02 -21.15
CA LEU A 128 -13.39 -11.95 -19.96
C LEU A 128 -13.52 -13.30 -19.24
N HIS A 129 -12.44 -14.08 -19.28
CA HIS A 129 -12.35 -15.36 -18.55
C HIS A 129 -11.50 -15.17 -17.30
N VAL A 130 -11.89 -15.82 -16.22
CA VAL A 130 -11.18 -15.82 -14.94
C VAL A 130 -10.86 -17.26 -14.58
N LEU A 131 -9.58 -17.52 -14.33
CA LEU A 131 -9.09 -18.73 -13.71
C LEU A 131 -8.99 -18.49 -12.20
N ASP A 132 -9.89 -19.09 -11.43
CA ASP A 132 -9.85 -19.06 -9.97
C ASP A 132 -8.88 -20.13 -9.47
N LEU A 133 -7.83 -19.69 -8.78
CA LEU A 133 -6.79 -20.52 -8.15
C LEU A 133 -6.80 -20.44 -6.61
N THR A 134 -7.85 -19.83 -6.04
CA THR A 134 -7.99 -19.58 -4.59
C THR A 134 -8.12 -20.87 -3.78
N ASN A 135 -8.67 -21.93 -4.40
CA ASN A 135 -8.87 -23.25 -3.82
C ASN A 135 -8.23 -24.32 -4.73
N ASP A 136 -7.82 -25.47 -4.18
CA ASP A 136 -7.16 -26.58 -4.91
C ASP A 136 -7.97 -27.10 -6.12
N LYS A 137 -9.29 -26.92 -6.09
CA LYS A 137 -10.18 -27.23 -7.21
C LYS A 137 -10.31 -26.00 -8.11
N PHE A 138 -9.26 -25.75 -8.90
CA PHE A 138 -9.19 -24.63 -9.84
C PHE A 138 -10.38 -24.63 -10.81
N LYS A 139 -10.91 -23.44 -11.13
CA LYS A 139 -12.10 -23.29 -11.97
C LYS A 139 -11.98 -22.17 -12.99
N TRP A 140 -12.64 -22.38 -14.13
CA TRP A 140 -12.91 -21.35 -15.10
C TRP A 140 -14.27 -20.70 -14.85
N HIS A 141 -14.27 -19.37 -14.86
CA HIS A 141 -15.45 -18.53 -14.83
C HIS A 141 -15.44 -17.60 -16.04
N ARG A 142 -16.57 -17.49 -16.74
CA ARG A 142 -16.79 -16.44 -17.74
C ARG A 142 -17.53 -15.29 -17.07
N VAL A 143 -16.95 -14.09 -17.10
CA VAL A 143 -17.56 -12.92 -16.45
C VAL A 143 -18.54 -12.27 -17.41
N VAL A 144 -19.77 -12.07 -16.96
CA VAL A 144 -20.80 -11.32 -17.72
C VAL A 144 -20.54 -9.83 -17.55
N MET A 145 -20.19 -9.15 -18.63
CA MET A 145 -20.05 -7.70 -18.70
C MET A 145 -21.40 -7.05 -19.00
N GLN A 146 -21.64 -5.86 -18.44
CA GLN A 146 -22.74 -4.99 -18.85
C GLN A 146 -22.21 -3.77 -19.63
N GLY A 147 -23.00 -3.33 -20.62
CA GLY A 147 -22.67 -2.16 -21.44
C GLY A 147 -21.63 -2.43 -22.54
N GLN A 148 -21.07 -1.36 -23.11
CA GLN A 148 -20.05 -1.45 -24.15
C GLN A 148 -18.68 -1.73 -23.52
N GLY A 149 -18.02 -2.81 -23.96
CA GLY A 149 -16.64 -3.11 -23.61
C GLY A 149 -15.60 -2.56 -24.59
N PRO A 150 -14.30 -2.83 -24.35
CA PRO A 150 -13.22 -2.59 -25.30
C PRO A 150 -13.37 -3.38 -26.61
N GLY A 151 -14.24 -4.40 -26.64
CA GLY A 151 -14.51 -5.21 -27.82
C GLY A 151 -13.38 -6.17 -28.21
N PRO A 152 -13.55 -6.91 -29.33
CA PRO A 152 -12.54 -7.78 -29.91
C PRO A 152 -11.19 -7.09 -30.11
N ARG A 153 -10.11 -7.62 -29.52
CA ARG A 153 -8.74 -7.15 -29.78
C ARG A 153 -7.65 -8.16 -29.45
N TYR A 154 -6.57 -8.14 -30.24
CA TYR A 154 -5.33 -8.89 -29.99
C TYR A 154 -4.12 -7.96 -29.96
N GLY A 155 -3.03 -8.40 -29.32
CA GLY A 155 -1.80 -7.62 -29.17
C GLY A 155 -2.00 -6.30 -28.41
N HIS A 156 -3.03 -6.25 -27.56
CA HIS A 156 -3.25 -5.18 -26.60
C HIS A 156 -2.49 -5.48 -25.30
N VAL A 157 -2.51 -4.54 -24.35
CA VAL A 157 -1.98 -4.76 -23.00
C VAL A 157 -3.12 -4.67 -21.97
N MET A 158 -3.02 -5.43 -20.89
CA MET A 158 -3.96 -5.42 -19.78
C MET A 158 -3.18 -5.61 -18.46
N ASP A 159 -3.42 -4.76 -17.47
CA ASP A 159 -2.87 -4.99 -16.13
C ASP A 159 -3.78 -4.40 -15.01
N LEU A 160 -3.57 -4.81 -13.77
CA LEU A 160 -4.33 -4.36 -12.60
C LEU A 160 -3.69 -3.11 -11.98
N VAL A 161 -4.34 -1.96 -12.18
CA VAL A 161 -3.90 -0.66 -11.69
C VAL A 161 -4.54 -0.34 -10.34
N ALA A 162 -3.74 0.15 -9.39
CA ALA A 162 -4.16 0.52 -8.03
C ALA A 162 -4.94 -0.61 -7.32
N GLN A 163 -4.59 -1.87 -7.61
CA GLN A 163 -5.21 -3.10 -7.10
C GLN A 163 -6.74 -3.23 -7.34
N ARG A 164 -7.33 -2.36 -8.18
CA ARG A 164 -8.79 -2.24 -8.34
C ARG A 164 -9.25 -2.07 -9.78
N TYR A 165 -8.47 -1.40 -10.63
CA TYR A 165 -8.87 -1.08 -12.00
C TYR A 165 -8.13 -1.98 -12.98
N LEU A 166 -8.85 -2.91 -13.59
CA LEU A 166 -8.33 -3.69 -14.71
C LEU A 166 -8.27 -2.75 -15.92
N VAL A 167 -7.07 -2.32 -16.31
CA VAL A 167 -6.87 -1.34 -17.38
C VAL A 167 -6.39 -2.02 -18.65
N ILE A 168 -7.12 -1.79 -19.75
CA ILE A 168 -6.77 -2.25 -21.10
C ILE A 168 -6.36 -1.05 -21.96
N VAL A 169 -5.25 -1.17 -22.69
CA VAL A 169 -4.77 -0.13 -23.62
C VAL A 169 -4.35 -0.73 -24.95
N SER A 170 -4.65 -0.02 -26.05
CA SER A 170 -4.16 -0.30 -27.41
C SER A 170 -4.62 -1.66 -27.99
N GLY A 171 -3.95 -2.14 -29.04
CA GLY A 171 -4.23 -3.42 -29.71
C GLY A 171 -4.69 -3.27 -31.16
N ASN A 172 -5.27 -4.34 -31.71
CA ASN A 172 -5.85 -4.35 -33.05
C ASN A 172 -7.20 -5.11 -33.05
N ASP A 173 -8.25 -4.50 -33.61
CA ASP A 173 -9.63 -5.03 -33.67
C ASP A 173 -9.89 -5.97 -34.88
N GLY A 174 -8.84 -6.34 -35.61
CA GLY A 174 -8.90 -7.05 -36.90
C GLY A 174 -9.02 -6.12 -38.11
N LYS A 175 -9.36 -4.84 -37.92
CA LYS A 175 -9.50 -3.84 -38.98
C LYS A 175 -8.53 -2.67 -38.84
N ARG A 176 -8.24 -2.25 -37.61
CA ARG A 176 -7.46 -1.06 -37.26
C ARG A 176 -6.62 -1.30 -36.02
N VAL A 177 -5.51 -0.58 -35.95
CA VAL A 177 -4.70 -0.43 -34.74
C VAL A 177 -5.36 0.62 -33.83
N LEU A 178 -5.34 0.40 -32.53
CA LEU A 178 -6.09 1.16 -31.53
C LEU A 178 -5.17 1.97 -30.59
N SER A 179 -5.68 3.09 -30.07
CA SER A 179 -5.06 3.95 -29.05
C SER A 179 -5.95 4.19 -27.84
N ASP A 180 -7.09 3.52 -27.76
CA ASP A 180 -8.04 3.70 -26.66
C ASP A 180 -7.55 3.02 -25.38
N ALA A 181 -8.03 3.56 -24.26
CA ALA A 181 -7.82 3.03 -22.92
C ALA A 181 -9.18 2.79 -22.26
N TRP A 182 -9.30 1.70 -21.52
CA TRP A 182 -10.53 1.28 -20.83
C TRP A 182 -10.18 0.79 -19.43
N ALA A 183 -11.04 1.06 -18.46
CA ALA A 183 -10.93 0.54 -17.09
C ALA A 183 -12.20 -0.22 -16.70
N LEU A 184 -12.03 -1.34 -16.02
CA LEU A 184 -13.07 -2.06 -15.30
C LEU A 184 -12.76 -2.01 -13.81
N ASP A 185 -13.71 -1.54 -13.00
CA ASP A 185 -13.62 -1.59 -11.54
C ASP A 185 -13.92 -3.02 -11.06
N THR A 186 -12.93 -3.72 -10.51
CA THR A 186 -13.09 -5.10 -10.04
C THR A 186 -13.82 -5.18 -8.70
N GLY A 187 -13.91 -4.07 -7.96
CA GLY A 187 -14.61 -3.99 -6.67
C GLY A 187 -16.10 -3.66 -6.78
N GLN A 188 -16.58 -3.18 -7.94
CA GLN A 188 -17.95 -2.73 -8.11
C GLN A 188 -18.76 -3.64 -9.06
N LYS A 189 -19.90 -4.15 -8.57
CA LYS A 189 -20.91 -4.83 -9.39
C LYS A 189 -22.10 -3.88 -9.68
N PRO A 190 -22.75 -3.96 -10.86
CA PRO A 190 -22.42 -4.82 -12.00
C PRO A 190 -21.09 -4.42 -12.67
N TYR A 191 -20.40 -5.40 -13.25
CA TYR A 191 -19.13 -5.18 -13.93
C TYR A 191 -19.36 -4.45 -15.26
N VAL A 192 -18.91 -3.20 -15.32
CA VAL A 192 -19.08 -2.29 -16.47
C VAL A 192 -17.73 -1.69 -16.86
N TRP A 193 -17.36 -1.87 -18.12
CA TRP A 193 -16.21 -1.19 -18.71
C TRP A 193 -16.48 0.29 -18.89
N LYS A 194 -15.55 1.14 -18.44
CA LYS A 194 -15.57 2.59 -18.66
C LYS A 194 -14.44 2.95 -19.62
N ARG A 195 -14.76 3.60 -20.74
CA ARG A 195 -13.76 4.15 -21.64
C ARG A 195 -13.07 5.33 -20.96
N LEU A 196 -11.77 5.27 -20.81
CA LEU A 196 -10.98 6.38 -20.27
C LEU A 196 -10.76 7.43 -21.36
N ASN A 197 -10.77 8.70 -20.95
CA ASN A 197 -10.33 9.83 -21.79
C ASN A 197 -9.19 10.58 -21.09
N PRO A 198 -8.01 9.96 -20.86
CA PRO A 198 -6.99 10.56 -20.00
C PRO A 198 -6.44 11.85 -20.60
N GLU A 199 -6.02 12.79 -19.76
CA GLU A 199 -5.37 14.02 -20.18
C GLU A 199 -3.89 13.78 -20.57
N GLY A 200 -3.16 14.83 -20.93
CA GLY A 200 -1.72 14.76 -21.21
C GLY A 200 -1.29 14.11 -22.53
N ASN A 201 -0.08 13.56 -22.54
CA ASN A 201 0.65 13.08 -23.72
C ASN A 201 0.16 11.70 -24.18
N ARG A 202 -1.00 11.66 -24.82
CA ARG A 202 -1.65 10.40 -25.26
C ARG A 202 -0.77 9.58 -26.23
N PRO A 203 -0.56 8.27 -25.98
CA PRO A 203 0.17 7.40 -26.89
C PRO A 203 -0.55 7.24 -28.23
N SER A 204 0.21 7.20 -29.31
CA SER A 204 -0.27 6.86 -30.65
C SER A 204 -0.83 5.43 -30.73
N ALA A 205 -1.68 5.17 -31.72
CA ALA A 205 -2.28 3.86 -31.94
C ALA A 205 -1.21 2.79 -32.21
N ARG A 206 -1.24 1.70 -31.43
CA ARG A 206 -0.20 0.66 -31.44
C ARG A 206 -0.73 -0.74 -31.16
N VAL A 207 0.03 -1.74 -31.62
CA VAL A 207 -0.19 -3.17 -31.33
C VAL A 207 1.14 -3.84 -30.97
N TYR A 208 1.08 -4.87 -30.13
CA TYR A 208 2.24 -5.57 -29.56
C TYR A 208 3.22 -4.65 -28.81
N ALA A 209 2.68 -3.62 -28.16
CA ALA A 209 3.32 -2.95 -27.05
C ALA A 209 3.34 -3.87 -25.83
N THR A 210 4.07 -3.49 -24.78
CA THR A 210 3.97 -4.12 -23.46
C THR A 210 3.58 -3.09 -22.42
N ALA A 211 2.99 -3.54 -21.32
CA ALA A 211 2.83 -2.71 -20.15
C ALA A 211 2.92 -3.56 -18.88
N SER A 212 3.24 -2.89 -17.77
CA SER A 212 3.13 -3.45 -16.43
C SER A 212 2.66 -2.35 -15.48
N ALA A 213 1.88 -2.72 -14.47
CA ALA A 213 1.47 -1.86 -13.36
C ALA A 213 2.34 -2.10 -12.14
N ARG A 214 2.82 -1.02 -11.51
CA ARG A 214 3.47 -1.07 -10.21
C ARG A 214 2.40 -1.05 -9.09
N SER A 215 2.75 -1.56 -7.92
CA SER A 215 1.85 -1.70 -6.76
C SER A 215 1.22 -0.39 -6.26
N ASP A 216 1.81 0.77 -6.59
CA ASP A 216 1.31 2.11 -6.29
C ASP A 216 0.32 2.66 -7.33
N GLY A 217 0.02 1.89 -8.38
CA GLY A 217 -0.93 2.28 -9.44
C GLY A 217 -0.31 3.05 -10.61
N MET A 218 1.01 3.11 -10.74
CA MET A 218 1.63 3.57 -12.00
C MET A 218 1.60 2.44 -13.06
N PHE A 219 0.86 2.67 -14.16
CA PHE A 219 0.85 1.79 -15.32
C PHE A 219 1.82 2.32 -16.38
N LEU A 220 2.77 1.51 -16.84
CA LEU A 220 3.81 1.96 -17.78
C LEU A 220 3.77 1.18 -19.09
N LEU A 221 3.40 1.86 -20.17
CA LEU A 221 3.28 1.35 -21.55
C LEU A 221 4.58 1.58 -22.31
N CYS A 222 5.10 0.57 -23.01
CA CYS A 222 6.38 0.64 -23.74
C CYS A 222 6.25 0.11 -25.18
N GLY A 223 6.79 0.88 -26.14
CA GLY A 223 6.99 0.50 -27.54
C GLY A 223 5.70 0.06 -28.25
N GLY A 224 5.81 -1.02 -29.03
CA GLY A 224 4.78 -1.51 -29.94
C GLY A 224 5.06 -1.13 -31.39
N ARG A 225 4.09 -1.36 -32.28
CA ARG A 225 4.16 -0.91 -33.67
C ARG A 225 2.88 -0.22 -34.12
N ASP A 226 3.01 0.76 -35.00
CA ASP A 226 1.90 1.51 -35.59
C ASP A 226 1.15 0.72 -36.69
N SER A 227 0.20 1.39 -37.36
CA SER A 227 -0.55 0.84 -38.50
C SER A 227 0.28 0.64 -39.77
N SER A 228 1.46 1.26 -39.90
CA SER A 228 2.42 0.99 -40.98
C SER A 228 3.34 -0.20 -40.67
N GLY A 229 3.24 -0.77 -39.47
CA GLY A 229 4.18 -1.77 -38.95
C GLY A 229 5.54 -1.19 -38.58
N ALA A 230 5.67 0.13 -38.41
CA ALA A 230 6.88 0.74 -37.87
C ALA A 230 6.97 0.48 -36.36
N PRO A 231 8.12 -0.01 -35.85
CA PRO A 231 8.35 -0.14 -34.43
C PRO A 231 8.45 1.24 -33.76
N LEU A 232 7.94 1.36 -32.54
CA LEU A 232 7.91 2.59 -31.74
C LEU A 232 8.95 2.54 -30.63
N ALA A 233 9.54 3.70 -30.32
CA ALA A 233 10.66 3.89 -29.39
C ALA A 233 10.28 4.81 -28.22
N ASP A 234 9.02 4.77 -27.82
CA ASP A 234 8.43 5.63 -26.81
C ASP A 234 7.85 4.80 -25.66
N ALA A 235 7.80 5.40 -24.48
CA ALA A 235 7.16 4.83 -23.30
C ALA A 235 6.37 5.91 -22.57
N TYR A 236 5.26 5.52 -21.93
CA TYR A 236 4.31 6.44 -21.29
C TYR A 236 3.83 5.87 -19.96
N GLY A 237 3.78 6.72 -18.94
CA GLY A 237 3.06 6.43 -17.70
C GLY A 237 1.59 6.84 -17.84
N LEU A 238 0.68 5.95 -17.48
CA LEU A 238 -0.71 6.27 -17.18
C LEU A 238 -0.87 6.26 -15.66
N LEU A 239 -1.29 7.41 -15.12
CA LEU A 239 -1.47 7.65 -13.70
C LEU A 239 -2.93 7.96 -13.41
N MET A 240 -3.45 7.46 -12.28
CA MET A 240 -4.75 7.86 -11.75
C MET A 240 -4.52 8.84 -10.60
N HIS A 241 -5.02 10.06 -10.78
CA HIS A 241 -5.04 11.10 -9.75
C HIS A 241 -6.06 10.78 -8.65
N ARG A 242 -5.87 11.36 -7.46
CA ARG A 242 -6.72 11.10 -6.28
C ARG A 242 -8.19 11.50 -6.47
N ASN A 243 -8.46 12.42 -7.39
CA ASN A 243 -9.80 12.83 -7.81
C ASN A 243 -10.45 11.87 -8.84
N GLY A 244 -9.79 10.76 -9.19
CA GLY A 244 -10.26 9.78 -10.17
C GLY A 244 -10.00 10.16 -11.63
N GLN A 245 -9.35 11.30 -11.91
CA GLN A 245 -8.89 11.63 -13.26
C GLN A 245 -7.70 10.76 -13.66
N TRP A 246 -7.56 10.52 -14.96
CA TRP A 246 -6.45 9.75 -15.53
C TRP A 246 -5.60 10.66 -16.40
N GLU A 247 -4.28 10.52 -16.36
CA GLU A 247 -3.34 11.32 -17.16
C GLU A 247 -2.26 10.44 -17.80
N TRP A 248 -1.96 10.71 -19.07
CA TRP A 248 -0.78 10.19 -19.75
C TRP A 248 0.40 11.15 -19.63
N THR A 249 1.53 10.64 -19.16
CA THR A 249 2.82 11.34 -19.20
C THR A 249 3.83 10.55 -20.02
N LEU A 250 4.80 11.23 -20.64
CA LEU A 250 5.94 10.58 -21.28
C LEU A 250 6.89 10.03 -20.20
N ALA A 251 7.36 8.80 -20.38
CA ALA A 251 8.35 8.23 -19.48
C ALA A 251 9.67 9.02 -19.56
N PRO A 252 10.37 9.23 -18.43
CA PRO A 252 11.60 10.00 -18.41
C PRO A 252 12.76 9.25 -19.07
N GLY A 253 13.78 10.02 -19.46
CA GLY A 253 15.00 9.52 -20.10
C GLY A 253 14.84 9.14 -21.58
N LEU A 254 15.91 8.58 -22.15
CA LEU A 254 15.90 8.08 -23.54
C LEU A 254 15.33 6.67 -23.57
N SER A 255 14.05 6.57 -23.94
CA SER A 255 13.33 5.31 -24.16
C SER A 255 14.08 4.36 -25.10
N PRO A 256 14.01 3.02 -24.90
CA PRO A 256 14.85 2.06 -25.60
C PRO A 256 14.58 2.01 -27.10
N SER A 257 15.54 1.42 -27.84
CA SER A 257 15.47 1.34 -29.30
C SER A 257 14.14 0.76 -29.80
N PRO A 258 13.61 1.28 -30.94
CA PRO A 258 12.24 1.02 -31.37
C PRO A 258 11.91 -0.47 -31.46
N ARG A 259 10.83 -0.92 -30.80
CA ARG A 259 10.54 -2.35 -30.65
C ARG A 259 9.07 -2.71 -30.46
N TYR A 260 8.67 -3.88 -30.95
CA TYR A 260 7.38 -4.53 -30.67
C TYR A 260 7.58 -6.01 -30.33
N GLN A 261 6.56 -6.70 -29.79
CA GLN A 261 6.67 -8.12 -29.38
C GLN A 261 7.82 -8.41 -28.40
N HIS A 262 8.16 -7.43 -27.56
CA HIS A 262 9.02 -7.62 -26.39
C HIS A 262 8.17 -8.11 -25.20
N ALA A 263 8.78 -8.31 -24.03
CA ALA A 263 8.08 -8.47 -22.76
C ALA A 263 8.55 -7.39 -21.77
N ALA A 264 7.67 -6.99 -20.84
CA ALA A 264 8.02 -6.06 -19.77
C ALA A 264 7.39 -6.45 -18.44
N VAL A 265 8.09 -6.19 -17.33
CA VAL A 265 7.61 -6.46 -15.97
C VAL A 265 8.28 -5.54 -14.94
N PHE A 266 7.55 -5.12 -13.91
CA PHE A 266 8.10 -4.38 -12.78
C PHE A 266 8.78 -5.29 -11.75
N VAL A 267 9.93 -4.84 -11.24
CA VAL A 267 10.52 -5.32 -9.98
C VAL A 267 10.85 -4.11 -9.11
N GLY A 268 10.06 -3.89 -8.07
CA GLY A 268 10.14 -2.66 -7.26
C GLY A 268 9.89 -1.41 -8.12
N ALA A 269 10.87 -0.51 -8.17
CA ALA A 269 10.81 0.70 -9.00
C ALA A 269 11.37 0.52 -10.43
N ARG A 270 11.84 -0.68 -10.80
CA ARG A 270 12.52 -0.92 -12.08
C ARG A 270 11.59 -1.65 -13.05
N LEU A 271 11.32 -1.06 -14.22
CA LEU A 271 10.60 -1.72 -15.31
C LEU A 271 11.61 -2.40 -16.23
N HIS A 272 11.66 -3.73 -16.20
CA HIS A 272 12.56 -4.52 -17.04
C HIS A 272 11.89 -4.83 -18.38
N VAL A 273 12.52 -4.42 -19.48
CA VAL A 273 12.09 -4.61 -20.87
C VAL A 273 13.06 -5.57 -21.57
N THR A 274 12.55 -6.67 -22.12
CA THR A 274 13.39 -7.74 -22.69
C THR A 274 12.98 -8.14 -24.10
N GLY A 275 13.99 -8.40 -24.94
CA GLY A 275 13.86 -8.82 -26.33
C GLY A 275 13.05 -7.84 -27.19
N GLY A 276 12.32 -8.41 -28.14
CA GLY A 276 11.48 -7.70 -29.11
C GLY A 276 11.99 -7.83 -30.54
N ALA A 277 11.22 -7.25 -31.46
CA ALA A 277 11.50 -7.23 -32.88
C ALA A 277 11.57 -5.80 -33.45
N LEU A 278 12.45 -5.64 -34.44
CA LEU A 278 12.57 -4.46 -35.30
C LEU A 278 11.65 -4.57 -36.53
N ARG A 279 11.58 -3.50 -37.34
CA ARG A 279 10.88 -3.52 -38.64
C ARG A 279 11.34 -4.73 -39.47
N GLY A 280 10.38 -5.50 -39.97
CA GLY A 280 10.62 -6.74 -40.72
C GLY A 280 10.72 -8.00 -39.87
N GLY A 281 10.46 -7.94 -38.55
CA GLY A 281 10.40 -9.12 -37.69
C GLY A 281 11.74 -9.65 -37.18
N ARG A 282 12.86 -9.03 -37.54
CA ARG A 282 14.19 -9.36 -37.00
C ARG A 282 14.21 -9.11 -35.49
N ALA A 283 14.69 -10.09 -34.72
CA ALA A 283 14.88 -9.94 -33.28
C ALA A 283 15.88 -8.81 -32.96
N ILE A 284 15.75 -8.23 -31.77
CA ILE A 284 16.73 -7.29 -31.23
C ILE A 284 17.92 -8.08 -30.69
N GLU A 285 19.12 -7.58 -30.97
CA GLU A 285 20.40 -8.26 -30.76
C GLU A 285 21.33 -7.43 -29.86
N GLY A 286 22.27 -8.11 -29.22
CA GLY A 286 23.26 -7.49 -28.33
C GLY A 286 22.64 -6.81 -27.12
N GLU A 287 23.32 -5.79 -26.61
CA GLU A 287 22.96 -5.07 -25.37
C GLU A 287 21.56 -4.45 -25.43
N ALA A 288 21.11 -4.01 -26.61
CA ALA A 288 19.78 -3.46 -26.81
C ALA A 288 18.65 -4.47 -26.56
N ALA A 289 18.95 -5.77 -26.46
CA ALA A 289 17.95 -6.79 -26.12
C ALA A 289 17.48 -6.70 -24.66
N ILE A 290 18.15 -5.95 -23.79
CA ILE A 290 17.70 -5.70 -22.41
C ILE A 290 17.76 -4.19 -22.13
N ALA A 291 16.65 -3.62 -21.66
CA ALA A 291 16.60 -2.26 -21.17
C ALA A 291 15.83 -2.22 -19.84
N VAL A 292 16.22 -1.35 -18.92
CA VAL A 292 15.55 -1.20 -17.62
C VAL A 292 15.28 0.28 -17.38
N LEU A 293 14.02 0.67 -17.27
CA LEU A 293 13.67 2.00 -16.78
C LEU A 293 13.68 1.96 -15.26
N ASP A 294 14.65 2.66 -14.66
CA ASP A 294 14.56 3.00 -13.25
C ASP A 294 13.62 4.19 -13.10
N THR A 295 12.42 3.94 -12.56
CA THR A 295 11.40 4.98 -12.41
C THR A 295 11.62 5.87 -11.18
N ALA A 296 12.52 5.50 -10.26
CA ALA A 296 12.93 6.35 -9.14
C ALA A 296 14.02 7.33 -9.58
N ALA A 297 15.02 6.84 -10.33
CA ALA A 297 16.09 7.67 -10.89
C ALA A 297 15.71 8.40 -12.19
N GLY A 298 14.61 8.01 -12.85
CA GLY A 298 14.12 8.61 -14.09
C GLY A 298 15.00 8.34 -15.31
N VAL A 299 15.75 7.23 -15.31
CA VAL A 299 16.74 6.91 -16.36
C VAL A 299 16.56 5.50 -16.91
N TRP A 300 16.87 5.35 -18.20
CA TRP A 300 16.99 4.06 -18.85
C TRP A 300 18.40 3.52 -18.70
N LEU A 301 18.48 2.21 -18.43
CA LEU A 301 19.69 1.48 -18.12
C LEU A 301 19.81 0.26 -19.03
N ASP A 302 21.03 -0.02 -19.47
CA ASP A 302 21.41 -1.24 -20.18
C ASP A 302 22.45 -2.02 -19.33
N ARG A 303 23.10 -3.04 -19.91
CA ARG A 303 24.11 -3.83 -19.18
C ARG A 303 25.40 -3.06 -18.86
N ASN A 304 25.67 -1.96 -19.56
CA ASN A 304 26.82 -1.07 -19.35
C ASN A 304 26.51 0.12 -18.43
N GLY A 305 25.28 0.20 -17.89
CA GLY A 305 24.84 1.27 -17.02
C GLY A 305 23.86 2.19 -17.73
N LEU A 306 24.20 3.47 -17.88
CA LEU A 306 23.27 4.49 -18.38
C LEU A 306 23.12 4.41 -19.91
N ALA A 307 21.89 4.17 -20.37
CA ALA A 307 21.58 4.02 -21.79
C ALA A 307 21.86 5.35 -22.53
N THR A 308 22.91 5.36 -23.36
CA THR A 308 23.32 6.52 -24.15
C THR A 308 23.11 6.25 -25.63
N SER A 309 22.55 7.21 -26.36
CA SER A 309 22.07 7.04 -27.75
C SER A 309 23.16 6.82 -28.81
N SER A 310 24.43 6.65 -28.42
CA SER A 310 25.55 6.55 -29.35
C SER A 310 26.80 5.91 -28.74
N GLN A 311 26.88 4.57 -28.73
CA GLN A 311 28.16 3.86 -28.73
C GLN A 311 28.37 3.12 -30.05
N ASN A 312 28.63 3.89 -31.11
CA ASN A 312 29.33 3.42 -32.30
C ASN A 312 30.86 3.30 -32.03
N ALA A 313 31.22 2.87 -30.82
CA ALA A 313 32.59 2.62 -30.42
C ALA A 313 32.91 1.15 -30.67
N LYS A 314 33.92 0.87 -31.50
CA LYS A 314 34.51 -0.46 -31.65
C LYS A 314 35.23 -0.87 -30.35
N ARG A 315 34.47 -1.23 -29.32
CA ARG A 315 34.98 -2.00 -28.18
C ARG A 315 35.11 -3.45 -28.61
N HIS A 316 36.10 -4.15 -28.05
CA HIS A 316 36.25 -5.58 -28.24
C HIS A 316 35.02 -6.26 -27.65
N VAL A 317 34.16 -6.83 -28.50
CA VAL A 317 32.98 -7.57 -28.06
C VAL A 317 33.47 -8.95 -27.63
N GLU A 318 33.70 -9.13 -26.33
CA GLU A 318 33.69 -10.48 -25.77
C GLU A 318 32.30 -11.07 -26.00
N TYR A 319 32.28 -12.29 -26.55
CA TYR A 319 31.03 -12.99 -26.82
C TYR A 319 30.37 -13.36 -25.50
N ASP A 320 29.28 -12.67 -25.15
CA ASP A 320 28.49 -12.97 -23.96
C ASP A 320 27.26 -13.83 -24.34
N PRO A 321 27.22 -15.12 -23.96
CA PRO A 321 26.11 -16.01 -24.29
C PRO A 321 24.76 -15.55 -23.71
N SER A 322 24.75 -14.75 -22.65
CA SER A 322 23.51 -14.26 -22.02
C SER A 322 22.76 -13.25 -22.89
N LEU A 323 23.44 -12.56 -23.81
CA LEU A 323 22.79 -11.67 -24.78
C LEU A 323 22.07 -12.45 -25.88
N GLU A 324 22.64 -13.56 -26.36
CA GLU A 324 21.95 -14.46 -27.29
C GLU A 324 20.69 -15.07 -26.68
N LEU A 325 20.65 -15.33 -25.37
CA LEU A 325 19.41 -15.74 -24.69
C LEU A 325 18.28 -14.72 -24.90
N MET A 326 18.58 -13.42 -24.85
CA MET A 326 17.60 -12.33 -25.02
C MET A 326 17.28 -11.97 -26.48
N ARG A 327 17.97 -12.57 -27.44
CA ARG A 327 17.63 -12.52 -28.88
C ARG A 327 16.36 -13.33 -29.15
N ARG A 328 15.22 -12.80 -28.74
CA ARG A 328 13.88 -13.40 -28.86
C ARG A 328 12.79 -12.33 -28.94
N CYS A 329 11.63 -12.71 -29.44
CA CYS A 329 10.40 -11.92 -29.34
C CYS A 329 9.21 -12.83 -29.03
N ARG A 330 8.04 -12.26 -28.70
CA ARG A 330 6.80 -12.99 -28.38
C ARG A 330 6.94 -13.97 -27.20
N HIS A 331 7.93 -13.78 -26.33
CA HIS A 331 8.02 -14.42 -25.03
C HIS A 331 7.13 -13.69 -24.02
N ALA A 332 6.89 -14.31 -22.86
CA ALA A 332 6.25 -13.66 -21.73
C ALA A 332 7.22 -13.54 -20.54
N SER A 333 7.03 -12.50 -19.72
CA SER A 333 7.82 -12.27 -18.51
C SER A 333 6.93 -12.06 -17.29
N ALA A 334 7.35 -12.58 -16.14
CA ALA A 334 6.69 -12.38 -14.85
C ALA A 334 7.73 -12.25 -13.73
N SER A 335 7.35 -11.70 -12.58
CA SER A 335 8.24 -11.46 -11.44
C SER A 335 7.67 -12.05 -10.15
N VAL A 336 8.54 -12.65 -9.32
CA VAL A 336 8.21 -13.07 -7.95
C VAL A 336 9.33 -12.58 -7.03
N GLY A 337 8.99 -11.68 -6.11
CA GLY A 337 9.99 -10.97 -5.31
C GLY A 337 10.98 -10.20 -6.20
N VAL A 338 12.27 -10.49 -6.05
CA VAL A 338 13.36 -9.90 -6.86
C VAL A 338 13.72 -10.70 -8.12
N GLN A 339 13.06 -11.84 -8.36
CA GLN A 339 13.38 -12.73 -9.48
C GLN A 339 12.46 -12.47 -10.68
N ILE A 340 13.06 -12.38 -11.87
CA ILE A 340 12.40 -12.16 -13.16
C ILE A 340 12.48 -13.44 -13.96
N TYR A 341 11.34 -13.94 -14.40
CA TYR A 341 11.21 -15.16 -15.18
C TYR A 341 10.78 -14.84 -16.60
N ILE A 342 11.34 -15.53 -17.58
CA ILE A 342 10.98 -15.44 -19.00
C ILE A 342 10.80 -16.84 -19.55
N TYR A 343 9.65 -17.13 -20.17
CA TYR A 343 9.39 -18.42 -20.82
C TYR A 343 9.28 -18.28 -22.34
N GLY A 344 9.94 -19.20 -23.06
CA GLY A 344 9.77 -19.45 -24.48
C GLY A 344 9.92 -18.21 -25.36
N GLY A 345 9.08 -18.13 -26.41
CA GLY A 345 9.13 -17.09 -27.43
C GLY A 345 9.57 -17.61 -28.80
N LEU A 346 10.10 -16.71 -29.62
CA LEU A 346 10.48 -16.96 -31.00
C LEU A 346 11.86 -16.35 -31.29
N ARG A 347 12.77 -17.13 -31.87
CA ARG A 347 14.08 -16.68 -32.39
C ARG A 347 14.21 -17.10 -33.86
N GLY A 348 14.09 -16.13 -34.77
CA GLY A 348 13.95 -16.44 -36.20
C GLY A 348 12.66 -17.24 -36.44
N ASP A 349 12.80 -18.41 -37.06
CA ASP A 349 11.71 -19.37 -37.27
C ASP A 349 11.70 -20.52 -36.25
N MET A 350 12.44 -20.39 -35.14
CA MET A 350 12.47 -21.38 -34.05
C MET A 350 11.61 -20.92 -32.87
N LEU A 351 10.61 -21.73 -32.51
CA LEU A 351 9.91 -21.60 -31.24
C LEU A 351 10.81 -22.07 -30.09
N LEU A 352 10.78 -21.35 -28.98
CA LEU A 352 11.57 -21.63 -27.79
C LEU A 352 10.70 -22.24 -26.69
N ASP A 353 11.26 -23.19 -25.95
CA ASP A 353 10.71 -23.87 -24.76
C ASP A 353 11.53 -23.59 -23.49
N ASP A 354 12.65 -22.85 -23.61
CA ASP A 354 13.55 -22.55 -22.52
C ASP A 354 12.90 -21.61 -21.49
N PHE A 355 13.24 -21.87 -20.22
CA PHE A 355 12.85 -21.02 -19.11
C PHE A 355 14.08 -20.32 -18.55
N LEU A 356 14.00 -19.00 -18.43
CA LEU A 356 15.11 -18.15 -18.02
C LEU A 356 14.78 -17.42 -16.72
N VAL A 357 15.81 -17.18 -15.92
CA VAL A 357 15.71 -16.36 -14.70
C VAL A 357 16.82 -15.31 -14.66
N ALA A 358 16.48 -14.13 -14.14
CA ALA A 358 17.41 -13.11 -13.69
C ALA A 358 17.04 -12.67 -12.27
N GLU A 359 18.01 -12.11 -11.55
CA GLU A 359 17.81 -11.60 -10.20
C GLU A 359 18.16 -10.12 -10.15
N ASN A 360 17.25 -9.32 -9.60
CA ASN A 360 17.40 -7.88 -9.41
C ASN A 360 17.80 -7.58 -7.95
N SER A 361 18.98 -8.10 -7.56
CA SER A 361 19.53 -7.96 -6.20
C SER A 361 20.70 -6.97 -6.17
N PRO A 362 20.79 -6.09 -5.15
CA PRO A 362 21.83 -5.08 -5.10
C PRO A 362 23.20 -5.56 -4.62
N PHE A 363 23.34 -6.81 -4.17
CA PHE A 363 24.60 -7.38 -3.69
C PHE A 363 25.01 -8.62 -4.50
N GLN A 364 26.11 -8.50 -5.25
CA GLN A 364 26.79 -9.63 -5.88
C GLN A 364 28.09 -9.87 -5.10
N SER A 365 28.15 -10.97 -4.33
CA SER A 365 29.27 -11.24 -3.41
C SER A 365 30.44 -11.94 -4.10
N ASP A 366 31.63 -11.35 -3.98
CA ASP A 366 32.89 -11.93 -4.45
C ASP A 366 33.31 -13.22 -3.71
N ILE A 367 34.13 -14.01 -4.39
CA ILE A 367 34.59 -15.34 -3.98
C ILE A 367 35.73 -15.24 -2.95
N ASN A 368 35.67 -16.04 -1.86
CA ASN A 368 36.78 -16.84 -1.30
C ASN A 368 36.44 -17.48 0.06
N SER A 369 36.59 -18.81 0.20
CA SER A 369 36.85 -19.46 1.49
C SER A 369 37.43 -20.89 1.33
N PRO A 370 38.19 -21.42 2.32
CA PRO A 370 39.10 -22.56 2.11
C PRO A 370 38.55 -23.95 2.50
N ILE A 371 39.34 -24.97 2.15
CA ILE A 371 39.11 -26.43 2.22
C ILE A 371 39.03 -26.98 3.65
N LEU A 372 38.18 -28.01 3.90
CA LEU A 372 38.48 -29.23 4.69
C LEU A 372 37.37 -30.33 4.65
N THR A 373 37.67 -31.43 3.93
CA THR A 373 37.36 -32.87 4.18
C THR A 373 35.98 -33.41 4.67
N SER A 374 35.18 -33.90 3.71
CA SER A 374 34.62 -35.28 3.56
C SER A 374 34.36 -36.24 4.76
N GLU A 375 33.15 -36.86 4.82
CA GLU A 375 32.91 -38.33 4.67
C GLU A 375 31.43 -38.73 4.33
N ARG A 376 31.26 -39.63 3.33
CA ARG A 376 30.23 -40.71 3.04
C ARG A 376 28.72 -40.61 3.45
N ALA A 377 27.71 -41.18 2.75
CA ALA A 377 27.59 -41.92 1.46
C ALA A 377 26.10 -42.15 0.98
N SER A 378 25.89 -42.30 -0.35
CA SER A 378 24.87 -43.09 -1.13
C SER A 378 23.33 -42.89 -0.89
N THR A 379 22.35 -43.21 -1.78
CA THR A 379 22.20 -43.97 -3.06
C THR A 379 21.16 -43.33 -4.03
N SER A 380 21.00 -43.84 -5.29
CA SER A 380 20.10 -43.32 -6.35
C SER A 380 19.46 -44.39 -7.25
N PRO A 381 18.27 -44.13 -7.85
CA PRO A 381 17.95 -44.46 -9.27
C PRO A 381 17.04 -43.37 -9.95
N ARG A 382 16.75 -43.29 -11.28
CA ARG A 382 17.24 -43.85 -12.56
C ARG A 382 16.67 -42.99 -13.75
N PHE A 383 17.06 -43.27 -15.00
CA PHE A 383 16.53 -42.67 -16.26
C PHE A 383 16.36 -43.75 -17.36
N ASN A 384 15.67 -43.43 -18.48
CA ASN A 384 15.58 -44.29 -19.68
C ASN A 384 15.39 -43.48 -21.00
N GLN A 385 16.08 -43.87 -22.08
CA GLN A 385 15.87 -43.44 -23.48
C GLN A 385 16.25 -44.60 -24.45
N PRO A 386 15.71 -44.63 -25.70
CA PRO A 386 16.05 -45.66 -26.70
C PRO A 386 17.06 -45.19 -27.79
N ASN A 387 17.72 -46.18 -28.45
CA ASN A 387 18.88 -46.04 -29.34
C ASN A 387 18.55 -45.96 -30.85
N LEU A 388 19.54 -45.58 -31.69
CA LEU A 388 20.04 -46.40 -32.83
C LEU A 388 21.35 -45.90 -33.49
N SER A 389 22.39 -46.76 -33.46
CA SER A 389 23.48 -47.05 -34.46
C SER A 389 24.03 -46.00 -35.47
N SER A 390 25.28 -46.04 -35.98
CA SER A 390 26.63 -46.51 -35.56
C SER A 390 27.57 -46.45 -36.80
N LEU A 391 28.81 -45.95 -36.72
CA LEU A 391 29.95 -46.35 -37.59
C LEU A 391 31.31 -45.81 -37.07
N SER A 392 32.38 -46.56 -37.39
CA SER A 392 33.81 -46.53 -37.00
C SER A 392 34.67 -45.48 -37.75
N ILE A 393 35.95 -45.13 -37.48
CA ILE A 393 37.06 -45.32 -36.48
C ILE A 393 38.12 -44.22 -36.86
N THR A 394 38.91 -43.52 -36.00
CA THR A 394 40.20 -43.86 -35.32
C THR A 394 40.76 -42.61 -34.58
N ALA A 395 41.49 -42.80 -33.45
CA ALA A 395 42.66 -42.06 -32.90
C ALA A 395 42.80 -40.50 -33.01
N SER A 396 43.34 -39.74 -32.02
CA SER A 396 43.86 -40.05 -30.66
C SER A 396 44.11 -38.77 -29.83
N ASP A 397 43.99 -38.93 -28.49
CA ASP A 397 44.56 -38.17 -27.37
C ASP A 397 44.17 -36.72 -26.95
N ASP A 398 44.02 -36.65 -25.61
CA ASP A 398 44.30 -35.57 -24.65
C ASP A 398 43.26 -34.49 -24.26
N SER A 399 42.39 -34.87 -23.30
CA SER A 399 41.85 -33.97 -22.26
C SER A 399 41.27 -34.76 -21.06
N PRO A 400 41.63 -34.49 -19.80
CA PRO A 400 40.99 -35.11 -18.63
C PRO A 400 39.70 -34.38 -18.22
N GLU A 401 38.67 -35.15 -17.90
CA GLU A 401 37.37 -34.68 -17.42
C GLU A 401 37.43 -34.11 -15.99
N PHE A 402 36.55 -33.17 -15.67
CA PHE A 402 36.09 -32.95 -14.29
C PHE A 402 34.58 -32.72 -14.29
N SER A 403 33.86 -33.56 -13.53
CA SER A 403 32.41 -33.52 -13.39
C SER A 403 31.96 -32.99 -12.02
N SER A 404 30.68 -32.63 -11.95
CA SER A 404 29.95 -32.04 -10.81
C SER A 404 30.09 -32.84 -9.49
N SER A 405 29.82 -32.31 -8.29
CA SER A 405 28.68 -31.46 -7.89
C SER A 405 28.83 -30.96 -6.43
N GLY A 406 28.03 -29.98 -6.02
CA GLY A 406 27.96 -29.55 -4.60
C GLY A 406 26.99 -28.39 -4.35
N GLY A 407 25.77 -28.69 -3.93
CA GLY A 407 24.75 -27.68 -3.57
C GLY A 407 24.59 -27.50 -2.06
N MET A 408 24.22 -26.30 -1.62
CA MET A 408 23.90 -26.00 -0.21
C MET A 408 22.40 -26.10 0.09
N ARG A 409 22.07 -26.50 1.33
CA ARG A 409 20.70 -26.65 1.86
C ARG A 409 20.34 -25.49 2.78
N ILE A 410 19.07 -25.07 2.76
CA ILE A 410 18.48 -24.07 3.67
C ILE A 410 17.92 -24.76 4.93
N ASP A 411 17.90 -24.03 6.06
CA ASP A 411 17.45 -24.51 7.37
C ASP A 411 15.95 -24.84 7.43
N LYS A 412 15.62 -25.93 8.14
CA LYS A 412 14.26 -26.44 8.34
C LYS A 412 13.40 -25.54 9.24
N ASN A 413 14.01 -24.85 10.21
CA ASN A 413 13.25 -24.07 11.19
C ASN A 413 12.59 -22.83 10.56
N SER A 414 13.13 -22.37 9.41
CA SER A 414 12.52 -21.32 8.59
C SER A 414 11.37 -21.85 7.71
N MET A 415 11.41 -23.12 7.30
CA MET A 415 10.38 -23.77 6.48
C MET A 415 9.11 -24.09 7.27
N GLU A 416 9.22 -24.52 8.53
CA GLU A 416 8.05 -24.83 9.37
C GLU A 416 7.19 -23.58 9.61
N LYS A 417 7.82 -22.43 9.87
CA LYS A 417 7.14 -21.13 10.04
C LYS A 417 6.42 -20.64 8.78
N LEU A 418 7.03 -20.81 7.60
CA LEU A 418 6.39 -20.50 6.31
C LEU A 418 5.18 -21.41 6.05
N ARG A 419 5.28 -22.68 6.43
CA ARG A 419 4.20 -23.67 6.30
C ARG A 419 3.02 -23.36 7.22
N GLU A 420 3.26 -22.91 8.45
CA GLU A 420 2.20 -22.48 9.38
C GLU A 420 1.53 -21.17 8.93
N ALA A 421 2.30 -20.20 8.41
CA ALA A 421 1.76 -18.94 7.89
C ALA A 421 0.87 -19.15 6.65
N SER A 422 1.35 -19.90 5.63
CA SER A 422 0.49 -20.34 4.53
C SER A 422 -0.71 -21.11 5.07
N ALA A 423 -0.50 -22.08 5.98
CA ALA A 423 -1.57 -22.82 6.63
C ALA A 423 -2.44 -22.01 7.61
N ALA A 424 -2.37 -20.66 7.64
CA ALA A 424 -3.33 -19.76 8.29
C ALA A 424 -4.28 -19.04 7.29
N GLU A 425 -3.82 -18.77 6.05
CA GLU A 425 -4.50 -17.97 5.02
C GLU A 425 -5.80 -18.59 4.41
N ALA A 426 -5.74 -19.44 3.37
CA ALA A 426 -6.92 -19.97 2.64
C ALA A 426 -7.90 -20.95 3.37
N GLU A 427 -7.91 -21.02 4.70
CA GLU A 427 -9.03 -21.60 5.49
C GLU A 427 -9.99 -20.48 5.88
N ALA A 428 -9.48 -19.26 6.07
CA ALA A 428 -10.30 -18.07 5.97
C ALA A 428 -10.96 -17.98 4.57
N ALA A 429 -10.23 -18.31 3.49
CA ALA A 429 -10.82 -18.36 2.15
C ALA A 429 -11.86 -19.50 1.98
N ASN A 430 -11.58 -20.71 2.49
CA ASN A 430 -12.51 -21.83 2.39
C ASN A 430 -13.78 -21.61 3.27
N ALA A 431 -13.64 -20.96 4.43
CA ALA A 431 -14.77 -20.55 5.25
C ALA A 431 -15.67 -19.50 4.56
N VAL A 432 -15.08 -18.52 3.86
CA VAL A 432 -15.81 -17.57 3.01
C VAL A 432 -16.54 -18.29 1.88
N TRP A 433 -15.92 -19.30 1.26
CA TRP A 433 -16.55 -20.08 0.18
C TRP A 433 -17.76 -20.90 0.66
N GLN A 434 -17.68 -21.54 1.84
CA GLN A 434 -18.84 -22.29 2.38
C GLN A 434 -19.98 -21.36 2.84
N ALA A 435 -19.66 -20.22 3.44
CA ALA A 435 -20.67 -19.21 3.80
C ALA A 435 -21.44 -18.69 2.57
N ALA A 436 -20.78 -18.57 1.41
CA ALA A 436 -21.42 -18.18 0.16
C ALA A 436 -22.36 -19.25 -0.41
N GLN A 437 -22.07 -20.54 -0.21
CA GLN A 437 -22.94 -21.64 -0.69
C GLN A 437 -24.19 -21.84 0.19
N ALA A 438 -24.08 -21.61 1.49
CA ALA A 438 -25.24 -21.68 2.41
C ALA A 438 -26.31 -20.60 2.12
N ALA A 439 -25.95 -19.50 1.47
CA ALA A 439 -26.83 -18.35 1.21
C ALA A 439 -27.74 -18.48 -0.03
N SER A 440 -27.77 -19.63 -0.72
CA SER A 440 -28.48 -19.81 -2.02
C SER A 440 -29.59 -20.88 -2.02
N ALA A 441 -30.10 -21.29 -0.86
CA ALA A 441 -31.21 -22.26 -0.76
C ALA A 441 -32.39 -21.70 0.05
N VAL A 442 -33.57 -21.64 -0.56
CA VAL A 442 -34.86 -21.25 0.07
C VAL A 442 -35.97 -22.17 -0.43
N PRO A 443 -36.75 -22.75 0.49
CA PRO A 443 -38.21 -22.83 0.34
C PRO A 443 -38.91 -22.44 1.69
N PRO A 444 -40.25 -22.51 1.88
CA PRO A 444 -41.03 -21.29 2.17
C PRO A 444 -41.64 -21.22 3.59
N GLU A 445 -42.41 -20.14 3.81
CA GLU A 445 -43.13 -19.73 5.02
C GLU A 445 -44.02 -20.79 5.70
N GLU A 446 -44.23 -20.65 7.02
CA GLU A 446 -45.58 -20.63 7.62
C GLU A 446 -45.63 -19.71 8.85
N THR A 447 -46.77 -19.02 9.04
CA THR A 447 -47.07 -18.06 10.11
C THR A 447 -47.69 -18.70 11.35
N TYR A 448 -47.38 -18.23 12.57
CA TYR A 448 -48.33 -18.23 13.69
C TYR A 448 -48.16 -17.01 14.62
N VAL A 449 -49.28 -16.60 15.22
CA VAL A 449 -49.44 -15.45 16.12
C VAL A 449 -49.94 -15.96 17.48
N SER A 450 -49.46 -15.38 18.59
CA SER A 450 -50.22 -15.32 19.84
C SER A 450 -49.64 -14.29 20.81
N ASP A 451 -50.52 -13.42 21.32
CA ASP A 451 -50.33 -12.55 22.49
C ASP A 451 -50.04 -13.41 23.77
N ASP A 452 -49.71 -12.90 24.98
CA ASP A 452 -50.46 -11.87 25.72
C ASP A 452 -49.83 -11.53 27.10
N ASN A 453 -50.34 -10.47 27.73
CA ASN A 453 -50.35 -10.13 29.16
C ASN A 453 -49.04 -9.83 29.93
N SER A 454 -48.81 -8.53 30.12
CA SER A 454 -48.41 -7.96 31.42
C SER A 454 -49.48 -8.17 32.51
N PRO A 455 -49.17 -7.97 33.80
CA PRO A 455 -49.65 -6.71 34.39
C PRO A 455 -48.67 -6.00 35.32
N ALA A 456 -48.94 -4.72 35.56
CA ALA A 456 -48.39 -3.89 36.65
C ALA A 456 -49.06 -4.28 38.01
N VAL A 457 -48.85 -3.68 39.19
CA VAL A 457 -48.43 -2.34 39.66
C VAL A 457 -47.85 -2.54 41.07
N GLU A 458 -46.92 -1.70 41.55
CA GLU A 458 -47.08 -1.02 42.85
C GLU A 458 -46.01 0.04 43.14
N THR A 459 -46.49 1.21 43.56
CA THR A 459 -45.72 2.35 44.05
C THR A 459 -45.74 2.37 45.56
N ASN A 460 -44.63 2.74 46.21
CA ASN A 460 -44.71 3.51 47.44
C ASN A 460 -43.50 4.42 47.64
N SER A 461 -43.78 5.60 48.19
CA SER A 461 -42.84 6.65 48.53
C SER A 461 -42.28 6.48 49.94
N ASP A 462 -41.07 6.96 50.19
CA ASP A 462 -40.80 7.70 51.44
C ASP A 462 -39.61 8.66 51.29
N ALA A 463 -39.55 9.66 52.17
CA ALA A 463 -38.62 10.81 52.07
C ALA A 463 -37.97 11.15 53.43
N SER A 464 -37.11 12.19 53.44
CA SER A 464 -36.24 12.70 54.52
C SER A 464 -34.91 11.94 54.72
N GLY A 465 -33.80 12.58 55.11
CA GLY A 465 -33.54 14.02 55.30
C GLY A 465 -32.20 14.28 56.01
N ASN A 466 -31.66 15.50 55.87
CA ASN A 466 -30.44 16.06 56.52
C ASN A 466 -29.08 15.45 56.05
N GLU A 467 -27.93 16.16 56.07
CA GLU A 467 -27.60 17.52 56.52
C GLU A 467 -26.47 18.15 55.66
N ALA A 468 -26.09 19.42 55.92
CA ALA A 468 -25.26 20.24 55.03
C ALA A 468 -23.76 20.31 55.40
N ASP A 469 -22.91 20.72 54.45
CA ASP A 469 -21.69 21.52 54.76
C ASP A 469 -21.48 22.59 53.67
N VAL A 470 -21.21 23.84 54.10
CA VAL A 470 -20.92 25.00 53.26
C VAL A 470 -19.64 25.62 53.79
N ARG A 471 -18.61 25.75 52.95
CA ARG A 471 -17.33 26.37 53.34
C ARG A 471 -16.94 27.57 52.49
N LEU A 472 -16.35 28.53 53.18
CA LEU A 472 -16.17 29.92 52.77
C LEU A 472 -15.08 30.10 51.70
N HIS A 473 -15.34 31.05 50.81
CA HIS A 473 -14.42 31.48 49.75
C HIS A 473 -13.37 32.46 50.32
N SER A 474 -12.09 32.15 50.21
CA SER A 474 -11.00 33.12 50.46
C SER A 474 -10.64 33.89 49.18
N ARG A 475 -11.41 34.94 48.87
CA ARG A 475 -11.01 35.96 47.87
C ARG A 475 -10.77 37.29 48.57
N ALA A 476 -9.53 37.76 48.56
CA ALA A 476 -9.23 39.17 48.81
C ALA A 476 -9.47 39.96 47.51
N VAL A 477 -10.14 41.11 47.62
CA VAL A 477 -10.33 42.06 46.52
C VAL A 477 -9.60 43.35 46.89
N VAL A 478 -8.65 43.78 46.07
CA VAL A 478 -8.06 45.12 46.17
C VAL A 478 -8.66 45.96 45.04
N VAL A 479 -9.46 46.96 45.42
CA VAL A 479 -10.03 47.92 44.48
C VAL A 479 -9.04 49.07 44.30
N ALA A 480 -8.55 49.27 43.08
CA ALA A 480 -7.89 50.52 42.70
C ALA A 480 -8.96 51.55 42.28
N LYS A 481 -8.78 52.78 42.76
CA LYS A 481 -9.68 53.92 42.54
C LYS A 481 -9.45 54.52 41.15
N GLU A 482 -10.51 55.08 40.55
CA GLU A 482 -10.56 55.87 39.31
C GLU A 482 -9.36 56.84 39.09
N ALA A 483 -8.90 57.17 37.87
CA ALA A 483 -9.26 56.76 36.50
C ALA A 483 -8.21 57.27 35.46
N ILE A 484 -8.52 57.08 34.15
CA ILE A 484 -8.02 57.73 32.92
C ILE A 484 -7.11 56.86 32.02
N GLY A 485 -7.65 56.43 30.87
CA GLY A 485 -6.88 55.96 29.70
C GLY A 485 -7.28 54.58 29.15
N ASP A 486 -7.48 54.50 27.83
CA ASP A 486 -7.89 53.29 27.10
C ASP A 486 -6.70 52.34 26.85
N LEU A 487 -6.17 51.71 27.91
CA LEU A 487 -5.16 50.62 27.83
C LEU A 487 -4.97 49.84 29.16
N GLY A 488 -5.99 49.75 30.02
CA GLY A 488 -5.90 49.10 31.34
C GLY A 488 -6.72 47.80 31.44
N GLY A 489 -6.10 46.64 31.20
CA GLY A 489 -6.83 45.36 31.26
C GLY A 489 -6.04 44.05 31.25
N MET A 490 -4.71 44.07 31.39
CA MET A 490 -3.89 42.85 31.36
C MET A 490 -3.19 42.60 32.72
N VAL A 491 -3.92 42.05 33.69
CA VAL A 491 -3.35 41.57 34.96
C VAL A 491 -2.87 40.14 34.76
N ARG A 492 -1.56 39.96 34.49
CA ARG A 492 -0.93 38.64 34.53
C ARG A 492 -0.66 38.25 35.98
N GLN A 493 -1.30 37.17 36.43
CA GLN A 493 -0.98 36.52 37.70
C GLN A 493 0.17 35.54 37.46
N LEU A 494 1.40 35.94 37.79
CA LEU A 494 2.60 35.11 37.66
C LEU A 494 2.80 34.26 38.93
N SER A 495 3.27 33.01 38.80
CA SER A 495 3.66 32.20 39.95
C SER A 495 5.05 32.59 40.46
N LEU A 496 5.34 32.26 41.72
CA LEU A 496 6.62 32.59 42.37
C LEU A 496 7.83 32.01 41.60
N ASP A 497 7.64 30.86 40.96
CA ASP A 497 8.66 30.08 40.22
C ASP A 497 9.18 30.79 38.96
N GLN A 498 8.43 31.74 38.40
CA GLN A 498 8.89 32.53 37.27
C GLN A 498 9.94 33.58 37.65
N PHE A 499 9.97 34.04 38.91
CA PHE A 499 10.90 35.08 39.34
C PHE A 499 12.34 34.56 39.52
N GLU A 500 12.51 33.32 39.97
CA GLU A 500 13.85 32.72 40.12
C GLU A 500 14.54 32.47 38.76
N ASN A 501 13.78 32.11 37.73
CA ASN A 501 14.34 31.80 36.41
C ASN A 501 14.75 33.03 35.59
N GLU A 502 14.09 34.18 35.78
CA GLU A 502 14.51 35.43 35.12
C GLU A 502 15.78 36.03 35.74
N SER A 503 16.00 35.82 37.05
CA SER A 503 17.20 36.30 37.77
C SER A 503 18.53 35.80 37.16
N ARG A 504 18.54 34.62 36.51
CA ARG A 504 19.74 34.01 35.92
C ARG A 504 20.12 34.58 34.54
N ARG A 505 19.34 35.51 33.97
CA ARG A 505 19.56 36.04 32.61
C ARG A 505 20.19 37.43 32.53
N MET A 506 20.59 38.04 33.66
CA MET A 506 21.19 39.39 33.67
C MET A 506 22.56 39.44 34.34
N ILE A 507 23.63 39.18 33.57
CA ILE A 507 25.02 39.62 33.88
C ILE A 507 25.68 40.09 32.57
N PRO A 508 26.26 41.31 32.51
CA PRO A 508 26.85 41.86 31.27
C PRO A 508 28.36 41.56 31.06
N SER A 509 28.79 41.85 29.83
CA SER A 509 30.03 41.53 29.11
C SER A 509 31.38 41.95 29.73
N ASN A 510 32.49 41.29 29.32
CA ASN A 510 33.72 41.98 28.87
C ASN A 510 34.76 41.14 28.08
N ASN A 511 35.12 41.67 26.89
CA ASN A 511 36.34 41.63 26.05
C ASN A 511 37.46 40.54 26.01
N ASP A 512 37.74 40.13 24.75
CA ASP A 512 39.04 40.21 23.99
C ASP A 512 40.06 39.04 23.77
N LEU A 513 40.68 39.12 22.56
CA LEU A 513 41.95 38.55 22.03
C LEU A 513 42.05 37.17 21.30
N SER A 514 41.96 37.25 19.96
CA SER A 514 42.83 36.68 18.87
C SER A 514 43.59 35.31 18.93
N TYR A 515 43.24 34.41 17.97
CA TYR A 515 44.05 33.44 17.17
C TYR A 515 44.98 32.38 17.82
N PRO A 516 45.32 31.24 17.15
CA PRO A 516 44.53 30.36 16.26
C PRO A 516 44.69 28.84 16.59
N THR A 517 44.33 27.97 15.62
CA THR A 517 44.74 26.54 15.41
C THR A 517 43.84 25.37 15.87
N LYS A 518 43.72 24.40 14.95
CA LYS A 518 43.23 22.99 15.08
C LYS A 518 41.77 22.77 15.53
N LYS A 519 40.85 22.82 14.55
CA LYS A 519 39.52 22.19 14.65
C LYS A 519 39.66 20.66 14.71
N PHE A 520 39.67 20.10 15.92
CA PHE A 520 39.07 18.77 16.12
C PHE A 520 37.55 18.95 16.06
N ALA A 521 36.87 18.19 15.20
CA ALA A 521 35.41 18.18 15.14
C ALA A 521 34.87 17.48 16.41
N ARG A 522 34.57 18.29 17.43
CA ARG A 522 34.03 17.83 18.70
C ARG A 522 32.60 17.30 18.46
N GLN A 523 32.44 15.98 18.52
CA GLN A 523 31.12 15.33 18.55
C GLN A 523 30.25 16.00 19.63
N LYS A 524 29.05 16.43 19.24
CA LYS A 524 28.02 16.86 20.20
C LYS A 524 27.16 15.64 20.56
N SER A 525 26.84 15.51 21.84
CA SER A 525 25.89 14.50 22.33
C SER A 525 24.43 14.98 22.12
N PRO A 526 23.40 14.12 22.30
CA PRO A 526 22.09 14.26 21.63
C PRO A 526 21.11 15.28 22.27
N GLN A 527 21.59 16.20 23.10
CA GLN A 527 20.73 17.17 23.79
C GLN A 527 20.27 18.31 22.86
N GLY A 528 19.04 18.21 22.34
CA GLY A 528 18.31 19.32 21.74
C GLY A 528 17.68 19.08 20.36
N LEU A 529 17.78 17.87 19.78
CA LEU A 529 17.20 17.60 18.46
C LEU A 529 15.68 17.77 18.42
N HIS A 530 14.96 17.23 19.41
CA HIS A 530 13.52 17.46 19.56
C HIS A 530 13.18 18.96 19.66
N LYS A 531 14.02 19.78 20.30
CA LYS A 531 13.85 21.25 20.36
C LYS A 531 14.08 21.93 19.00
N LYS A 532 15.05 21.46 18.21
CA LYS A 532 15.22 21.88 16.80
C LYS A 532 13.94 21.57 16.01
N VAL A 533 13.41 20.36 16.12
CA VAL A 533 12.18 19.95 15.42
C VAL A 533 10.98 20.79 15.85
N ILE A 534 10.70 20.93 17.15
CA ILE A 534 9.59 21.73 17.67
C ILE A 534 9.70 23.19 17.21
N SER A 535 10.86 23.84 17.35
CA SER A 535 11.05 25.25 16.91
C SER A 535 10.95 25.47 15.39
N THR A 536 11.11 24.39 14.61
CA THR A 536 10.99 24.43 13.15
C THR A 536 9.55 24.17 12.70
N LEU A 537 8.91 23.13 13.24
CA LEU A 537 7.62 22.61 12.78
C LEU A 537 6.40 23.13 13.55
N LEU A 538 6.49 23.35 14.86
CA LEU A 538 5.35 23.79 15.68
C LEU A 538 5.07 25.28 15.45
N ARG A 539 4.42 25.60 14.33
CA ARG A 539 4.12 26.96 13.89
C ARG A 539 2.65 27.14 13.49
N PRO A 540 1.69 27.01 14.42
CA PRO A 540 0.26 26.91 14.10
C PRO A 540 -0.25 28.02 13.14
N ARG A 541 0.14 29.27 13.37
CA ARG A 541 -0.25 30.46 12.58
C ARG A 541 0.52 30.67 11.27
N ASN A 542 1.75 30.15 11.21
CA ASN A 542 2.78 30.64 10.28
C ASN A 542 3.51 29.50 9.54
N TRP A 543 3.03 28.26 9.64
CA TRP A 543 3.57 27.16 8.87
C TRP A 543 3.30 27.34 7.38
N LYS A 544 4.32 27.04 6.57
CA LYS A 544 4.26 27.01 5.11
C LYS A 544 5.11 25.84 4.63
N ALA A 545 4.62 25.09 3.65
CA ALA A 545 5.35 23.99 3.05
C ALA A 545 6.69 24.49 2.43
N PRO A 546 7.81 23.77 2.63
CA PRO A 546 9.09 24.10 1.99
C PRO A 546 9.01 24.05 0.47
N THR A 547 9.48 25.09 -0.21
CA THR A 547 9.42 25.21 -1.69
C THR A 547 10.33 24.22 -2.42
N ASP A 548 11.42 23.78 -1.78
CA ASP A 548 12.39 22.83 -2.33
C ASP A 548 12.02 21.36 -2.04
N ARG A 549 10.91 21.12 -1.32
CA ARG A 549 10.38 19.81 -0.87
C ARG A 549 11.35 18.92 -0.10
N ARG A 550 12.61 19.32 0.12
CA ARG A 550 13.56 18.56 0.94
C ARG A 550 13.09 18.50 2.38
N PHE A 551 13.44 17.42 3.07
CA PHE A 551 13.26 17.35 4.52
C PHE A 551 14.46 17.99 5.23
N PHE A 552 14.22 18.65 6.35
CA PHE A 552 15.22 19.50 7.04
C PHE A 552 16.09 18.73 8.05
N LEU A 553 15.78 17.45 8.29
CA LEU A 553 16.61 16.50 9.02
C LEU A 553 17.30 15.57 8.02
N ASP A 554 18.54 15.19 8.31
CA ASP A 554 19.19 14.06 7.63
C ASP A 554 18.73 12.71 8.22
N SER A 555 19.15 11.61 7.60
CA SER A 555 18.83 10.25 8.05
C SER A 555 19.29 9.99 9.49
N TYR A 556 20.50 10.43 9.83
CA TYR A 556 21.06 10.25 11.17
C TYR A 556 20.24 10.99 12.24
N GLU A 557 19.87 12.25 11.99
CA GLU A 557 18.97 13.00 12.87
C GLU A 557 17.60 12.31 13.01
N VAL A 558 16.99 11.83 11.93
CA VAL A 558 15.74 11.03 12.03
C VAL A 558 15.94 9.79 12.91
N GLY A 559 17.09 9.13 12.80
CA GLY A 559 17.42 7.94 13.59
C GLY A 559 17.58 8.19 15.07
N GLU A 560 18.28 9.27 15.44
CA GLU A 560 18.43 9.71 16.83
C GLU A 560 17.07 10.12 17.43
N LEU A 561 16.22 10.80 16.65
CA LEU A 561 14.86 11.16 17.08
C LEU A 561 14.00 9.91 17.34
N CYS A 562 14.01 8.95 16.42
CA CYS A 562 13.31 7.68 16.58
C CYS A 562 13.86 6.88 17.76
N TYR A 563 15.18 6.80 17.93
CA TYR A 563 15.78 6.10 19.08
C TYR A 563 15.34 6.71 20.41
N ALA A 564 15.39 8.05 20.55
CA ALA A 564 14.96 8.73 21.77
C ALA A 564 13.48 8.51 22.11
N ALA A 565 12.58 8.54 21.11
CA ALA A 565 11.15 8.28 21.33
C ALA A 565 10.88 6.80 21.64
N GLU A 566 11.56 5.87 20.97
CA GLU A 566 11.45 4.43 21.20
C GLU A 566 11.82 4.05 22.64
N GLN A 567 12.87 4.65 23.22
CA GLN A 567 13.22 4.42 24.62
C GLN A 567 12.10 4.81 25.60
N ILE A 568 11.22 5.75 25.23
CA ILE A 568 10.05 6.12 26.04
C ILE A 568 8.94 5.08 25.83
N PHE A 569 8.59 4.77 24.58
CA PHE A 569 7.53 3.78 24.27
C PHE A 569 7.82 2.38 24.83
N MET A 570 9.09 1.97 24.93
CA MET A 570 9.53 0.73 25.57
C MET A 570 9.19 0.65 27.07
N GLN A 571 9.06 1.79 27.75
CA GLN A 571 8.77 1.87 29.19
C GLN A 571 7.28 2.09 29.49
N GLU A 572 6.54 2.69 28.54
CA GLU A 572 5.09 2.84 28.65
C GLU A 572 4.36 1.48 28.61
N PRO A 573 3.18 1.33 29.24
CA PRO A 573 2.36 0.13 29.12
C PRO A 573 1.66 0.04 27.76
N THR A 574 1.26 -1.18 27.34
CA THR A 574 0.56 -1.37 26.05
C THR A 574 -0.84 -0.73 26.03
N VAL A 575 -1.48 -0.60 27.20
CA VAL A 575 -2.66 0.25 27.41
C VAL A 575 -2.27 1.40 28.35
N LEU A 576 -2.16 2.61 27.79
CA LEU A 576 -1.82 3.82 28.55
C LEU A 576 -2.88 4.13 29.61
N GLN A 577 -2.49 4.65 30.77
CA GLN A 577 -3.39 5.00 31.87
C GLN A 577 -3.40 6.52 32.05
N LEU A 578 -4.42 7.17 31.49
CA LEU A 578 -4.50 8.64 31.38
C LEU A 578 -5.58 9.23 32.30
N LYS A 579 -5.55 10.55 32.49
CA LYS A 579 -6.54 11.28 33.29
C LYS A 579 -7.10 12.45 32.49
N ALA A 580 -8.32 12.86 32.79
CA ALA A 580 -8.87 14.10 32.25
C ALA A 580 -8.27 15.33 32.99
N PRO A 581 -8.02 16.45 32.28
CA PRO A 581 -8.47 16.72 30.93
C PRO A 581 -7.46 16.28 29.85
N VAL A 582 -7.98 15.82 28.71
CA VAL A 582 -7.17 15.39 27.56
C VAL A 582 -7.84 15.79 26.24
N LYS A 583 -7.05 16.20 25.25
CA LYS A 583 -7.47 16.36 23.85
C LYS A 583 -7.18 15.07 23.09
N VAL A 584 -8.20 14.50 22.45
CA VAL A 584 -8.07 13.31 21.61
C VAL A 584 -8.14 13.71 20.14
N PHE A 585 -7.21 13.20 19.34
CA PHE A 585 -7.09 13.42 17.90
C PHE A 585 -7.17 12.08 17.16
N GLY A 586 -7.96 12.01 16.09
CA GLY A 586 -8.03 10.86 15.18
C GLY A 586 -6.96 10.95 14.08
N ASP A 587 -7.23 10.29 12.96
CA ASP A 587 -6.33 10.16 11.81
C ASP A 587 -5.82 11.52 11.31
N LEU A 588 -4.52 11.59 11.00
CA LEU A 588 -3.85 12.80 10.49
C LEU A 588 -3.30 12.62 9.07
N HIS A 589 -2.87 11.42 8.70
CA HIS A 589 -2.44 11.04 7.34
C HIS A 589 -1.61 12.11 6.63
N GLY A 590 -0.50 12.56 7.24
CA GLY A 590 0.39 13.56 6.65
C GLY A 590 -0.26 14.90 6.24
N GLN A 591 -1.46 15.23 6.74
CA GLN A 591 -2.13 16.53 6.54
C GLN A 591 -1.67 17.55 7.59
N PHE A 592 -0.36 17.83 7.58
CA PHE A 592 0.29 18.68 8.57
C PHE A 592 -0.32 20.08 8.71
N SER A 593 -0.87 20.65 7.63
CA SER A 593 -1.59 21.93 7.65
C SER A 593 -2.82 21.89 8.56
N ASP A 594 -3.55 20.78 8.58
CA ASP A 594 -4.75 20.63 9.41
C ASP A 594 -4.39 20.43 10.89
N LEU A 595 -3.30 19.70 11.17
CA LEU A 595 -2.72 19.64 12.51
C LEU A 595 -2.34 21.04 13.04
N MET A 596 -1.70 21.87 12.20
CA MET A 596 -1.37 23.26 12.56
C MET A 596 -2.62 24.13 12.77
N ARG A 597 -3.69 23.93 11.99
CA ARG A 597 -4.97 24.65 12.16
C ARG A 597 -5.67 24.27 13.46
N LEU A 598 -5.79 22.96 13.75
CA LEU A 598 -6.33 22.47 15.03
C LEU A 598 -5.54 23.04 16.23
N PHE A 599 -4.22 23.10 16.12
CA PHE A 599 -3.33 23.69 17.13
C PHE A 599 -3.48 25.21 17.28
N ASP A 600 -3.78 25.96 16.23
CA ASP A 600 -3.99 27.42 16.33
C ASP A 600 -5.34 27.76 16.95
N GLU A 601 -6.39 27.08 16.49
CA GLU A 601 -7.78 27.35 16.88
C GLU A 601 -8.13 26.80 18.26
N TYR A 602 -7.55 25.65 18.64
CA TYR A 602 -7.90 24.93 19.86
C TYR A 602 -6.74 24.72 20.84
N GLY A 603 -5.62 25.40 20.64
CA GLY A 603 -4.45 25.35 21.54
C GLY A 603 -3.46 24.24 21.18
N PHE A 604 -2.18 24.50 21.45
CA PHE A 604 -1.05 23.72 20.96
C PHE A 604 -0.07 23.31 22.08
N PRO A 605 0.65 22.18 21.94
CA PRO A 605 1.46 21.59 22.99
C PRO A 605 2.78 22.36 23.21
N SER A 606 2.70 23.48 23.92
CA SER A 606 3.84 24.26 24.40
C SER A 606 3.50 25.01 25.68
N THR A 607 4.51 25.51 26.40
CA THR A 607 4.33 26.36 27.59
C THR A 607 3.67 27.72 27.32
N ALA A 608 3.58 28.14 26.06
CA ALA A 608 2.82 29.32 25.63
C ALA A 608 1.41 28.97 25.10
N GLY A 609 1.14 27.68 24.88
CA GLY A 609 -0.19 27.13 24.65
C GLY A 609 -0.75 26.59 25.96
N ASP A 610 -1.15 25.31 25.98
CA ASP A 610 -1.89 24.73 27.10
C ASP A 610 -1.35 23.40 27.66
N ILE A 611 -0.16 22.95 27.23
CA ILE A 611 0.45 21.67 27.67
C ILE A 611 0.62 21.53 29.19
N SER A 612 0.62 22.66 29.93
CA SER A 612 0.73 22.68 31.38
C SER A 612 -0.51 22.19 32.14
N TYR A 613 -1.67 22.03 31.47
CA TYR A 613 -2.93 21.67 32.14
C TYR A 613 -3.87 20.77 31.35
N ILE A 614 -3.55 20.38 30.12
CA ILE A 614 -4.32 19.43 29.31
C ILE A 614 -3.39 18.51 28.50
N ASP A 615 -3.67 17.22 28.57
CA ASP A 615 -2.89 16.17 27.90
C ASP A 615 -3.31 16.08 26.41
N TYR A 616 -2.48 15.45 25.59
CA TYR A 616 -2.70 15.23 24.16
C TYR A 616 -2.60 13.74 23.84
N LEU A 617 -3.66 13.16 23.28
CA LEU A 617 -3.71 11.77 22.82
C LEU A 617 -4.01 11.72 21.33
N PHE A 618 -3.17 11.06 20.55
CA PHE A 618 -3.39 10.82 19.12
C PHE A 618 -3.63 9.33 18.86
N LEU A 619 -4.66 8.99 18.09
CA LEU A 619 -5.21 7.64 17.99
C LEU A 619 -4.56 6.73 16.94
N GLY A 620 -3.70 7.28 16.08
CA GLY A 620 -3.02 6.52 15.02
C GLY A 620 -3.08 7.22 13.67
N ASP A 621 -2.61 6.52 12.63
CA ASP A 621 -2.62 6.92 11.23
C ASP A 621 -2.05 8.33 11.03
N TYR A 622 -0.80 8.49 11.44
CA TYR A 622 0.00 9.71 11.36
C TYR A 622 0.54 9.94 9.95
N VAL A 623 0.89 8.83 9.28
CA VAL A 623 1.58 8.79 7.99
C VAL A 623 0.65 8.32 6.86
N ASP A 624 1.21 8.26 5.64
CA ASP A 624 0.51 7.92 4.39
C ASP A 624 -0.56 8.92 3.95
N ARG A 625 -0.92 8.83 2.66
CA ARG A 625 -1.96 9.59 1.95
C ARG A 625 -1.86 11.12 1.95
N GLY A 626 -1.16 11.74 2.88
CA GLY A 626 -0.88 13.17 2.89
C GLY A 626 0.20 13.59 1.90
N GLN A 627 0.85 14.69 2.23
CA GLN A 627 2.05 15.22 1.54
C GLN A 627 3.21 15.52 2.50
N HIS A 628 2.95 15.49 3.82
CA HIS A 628 3.84 15.95 4.89
C HIS A 628 3.85 14.95 6.05
N SER A 629 3.89 13.65 5.74
CA SER A 629 3.96 12.58 6.73
C SER A 629 5.21 12.71 7.59
N LEU A 630 6.34 13.09 6.98
CA LEU A 630 7.60 13.34 7.67
C LEU A 630 7.47 14.45 8.72
N GLU A 631 6.89 15.59 8.38
CA GLU A 631 6.63 16.66 9.36
C GLU A 631 5.67 16.21 10.46
N THR A 632 4.57 15.51 10.11
CA THR A 632 3.60 15.03 11.09
C THR A 632 4.26 14.10 12.11
N ILE A 633 4.89 13.01 11.66
CA ILE A 633 5.45 12.05 12.62
C ILE A 633 6.64 12.64 13.39
N THR A 634 7.55 13.38 12.75
CA THR A 634 8.70 13.94 13.47
C THR A 634 8.30 15.01 14.49
N LEU A 635 7.28 15.84 14.22
CA LEU A 635 6.76 16.76 15.22
C LEU A 635 6.15 15.99 16.40
N LEU A 636 5.31 14.98 16.14
CA LEU A 636 4.67 14.18 17.20
C LEU A 636 5.71 13.44 18.06
N LEU A 637 6.74 12.85 17.46
CA LEU A 637 7.85 12.23 18.20
C LEU A 637 8.67 13.25 18.99
N ALA A 638 8.95 14.43 18.43
CA ALA A 638 9.67 15.48 19.16
C ALA A 638 8.87 16.01 20.36
N LEU A 639 7.55 16.17 20.21
CA LEU A 639 6.63 16.51 21.29
C LEU A 639 6.56 15.42 22.36
N LYS A 640 6.55 14.14 21.97
CA LYS A 640 6.63 13.00 22.90
C LYS A 640 7.92 13.00 23.71
N ILE A 641 9.04 13.41 23.12
CA ILE A 641 10.33 13.49 23.81
C ILE A 641 10.42 14.69 24.76
N GLU A 642 9.86 15.86 24.41
CA GLU A 642 9.84 17.04 25.30
C GLU A 642 8.83 16.89 26.44
N TYR A 643 7.68 16.27 26.17
CA TYR A 643 6.53 16.19 27.09
C TYR A 643 6.00 14.74 27.23
N PRO A 644 6.83 13.78 27.67
CA PRO A 644 6.47 12.35 27.69
C PRO A 644 5.24 12.02 28.53
N GLU A 645 5.01 12.78 29.61
CA GLU A 645 3.87 12.63 30.53
C GLU A 645 2.57 13.27 30.03
N TYR A 646 2.62 14.11 29.00
CA TYR A 646 1.49 14.92 28.52
C TYR A 646 1.14 14.72 27.04
N VAL A 647 2.00 14.03 26.29
CA VAL A 647 1.79 13.70 24.86
C VAL A 647 1.82 12.18 24.72
N HIS A 648 0.76 11.63 24.15
CA HIS A 648 0.50 10.20 24.06
C HIS A 648 0.15 9.84 22.62
N LEU A 649 0.82 8.80 22.11
CA LEU A 649 0.66 8.32 20.74
C LEU A 649 0.32 6.84 20.84
N ILE A 650 -0.82 6.42 20.28
CA ILE A 650 -1.16 4.99 20.12
C ILE A 650 -1.08 4.59 18.64
N ARG A 651 -0.92 3.31 18.36
CA ARG A 651 -0.65 2.80 17.01
C ARG A 651 -1.92 2.77 16.15
N GLY A 652 -1.84 3.29 14.92
CA GLY A 652 -2.82 3.05 13.86
C GLY A 652 -2.43 1.89 12.94
N ASN A 653 -3.27 1.58 11.96
CA ASN A 653 -2.97 0.51 11.00
C ASN A 653 -1.97 0.94 9.92
N HIS A 654 -1.80 2.25 9.68
CA HIS A 654 -0.77 2.78 8.79
C HIS A 654 0.62 2.85 9.45
N GLU A 655 0.73 2.72 10.78
CA GLU A 655 2.00 2.47 11.47
C GLU A 655 2.47 1.00 11.35
N ALA A 656 2.36 0.42 10.14
CA ALA A 656 2.81 -0.92 9.78
C ALA A 656 3.55 -0.90 8.42
N ALA A 657 4.67 -1.62 8.33
CA ALA A 657 5.62 -1.46 7.22
C ALA A 657 5.07 -1.92 5.85
N ASP A 658 4.26 -2.97 5.84
CA ASP A 658 3.54 -3.46 4.67
C ASP A 658 2.52 -2.42 4.16
N ILE A 659 1.83 -1.73 5.08
CA ILE A 659 0.83 -0.70 4.75
C ILE A 659 1.52 0.59 4.26
N ASN A 660 2.47 1.13 5.03
CA ASN A 660 3.11 2.41 4.69
C ASN A 660 4.23 2.33 3.63
N ALA A 661 4.58 1.11 3.19
CA ALA A 661 5.24 0.89 1.91
C ALA A 661 4.32 1.17 0.70
N LEU A 662 3.01 0.97 0.84
CA LEU A 662 2.04 1.05 -0.24
C LEU A 662 1.31 2.41 -0.31
N PHE A 663 0.96 3.00 0.83
CA PHE A 663 0.06 4.18 0.87
C PHE A 663 0.76 5.55 0.93
N GLY A 664 2.10 5.58 0.80
CA GLY A 664 2.86 6.77 0.40
C GLY A 664 4.09 7.12 1.25
N PHE A 665 4.16 6.72 2.52
CA PHE A 665 5.20 7.18 3.43
C PHE A 665 6.61 6.76 2.99
N ARG A 666 6.78 5.51 2.54
CA ARG A 666 8.07 5.04 1.99
C ARG A 666 8.53 5.88 0.79
N ILE A 667 7.60 6.27 -0.07
CA ILE A 667 7.87 7.11 -1.24
C ILE A 667 8.22 8.53 -0.80
N GLU A 668 7.51 9.09 0.18
CA GLU A 668 7.81 10.42 0.74
C GLU A 668 9.21 10.48 1.35
N CYS A 669 9.61 9.47 2.14
CA CYS A 669 10.97 9.37 2.68
C CYS A 669 12.03 9.37 1.57
N ILE A 670 11.84 8.55 0.53
CA ILE A 670 12.76 8.44 -0.62
C ILE A 670 12.83 9.74 -1.41
N GLU A 671 11.69 10.37 -1.74
CA GLU A 671 11.63 11.61 -2.52
C GLU A 671 12.30 12.78 -1.79
N ARG A 672 12.11 12.87 -0.47
CA ARG A 672 12.44 14.07 0.31
C ARG A 672 13.77 14.00 1.05
N MET A 673 14.31 12.80 1.27
CA MET A 673 15.61 12.56 1.92
C MET A 673 16.64 11.93 0.97
N GLY A 674 16.23 11.43 -0.20
CA GLY A 674 17.06 10.64 -1.11
C GLY A 674 16.89 9.13 -0.88
N GLU A 675 17.27 8.30 -1.84
CA GLU A 675 16.91 6.87 -1.84
C GLU A 675 17.43 6.10 -0.60
N ASN A 676 18.74 6.12 -0.35
CA ASN A 676 19.33 5.36 0.76
C ASN A 676 18.91 5.92 2.13
N ASP A 677 19.03 7.24 2.30
CA ASP A 677 18.69 7.94 3.53
C ASP A 677 17.20 7.85 3.84
N GLY A 678 16.35 7.89 2.81
CA GLY A 678 14.90 7.72 2.89
C GLY A 678 14.47 6.29 3.18
N ILE A 679 15.08 5.28 2.55
CA ILE A 679 14.84 3.86 2.87
C ILE A 679 15.27 3.57 4.32
N TRP A 680 16.42 4.11 4.75
CA TRP A 680 16.92 3.96 6.10
C TRP A 680 16.00 4.64 7.12
N ALA A 681 15.60 5.89 6.87
CA ALA A 681 14.65 6.62 7.70
C ALA A 681 13.31 5.88 7.81
N TRP A 682 12.74 5.44 6.69
CA TRP A 682 11.50 4.65 6.64
C TRP A 682 11.60 3.33 7.42
N THR A 683 12.72 2.61 7.28
CA THR A 683 12.98 1.39 8.05
C THR A 683 13.02 1.70 9.55
N ARG A 684 13.68 2.80 9.93
CA ARG A 684 13.85 3.21 11.32
C ARG A 684 12.55 3.69 11.98
N PHE A 685 11.68 4.39 11.24
CA PHE A 685 10.33 4.71 11.70
C PHE A 685 9.51 3.44 11.95
N ASN A 686 9.55 2.47 11.03
CA ASN A 686 8.79 1.22 11.20
C ASN A 686 9.30 0.35 12.36
N GLN A 687 10.59 0.38 12.68
CA GLN A 687 11.12 -0.22 13.91
C GLN A 687 10.50 0.42 15.16
N LEU A 688 10.42 1.75 15.22
CA LEU A 688 9.77 2.48 16.31
C LEU A 688 8.27 2.18 16.38
N PHE A 689 7.58 2.10 15.24
CA PHE A 689 6.13 1.87 15.19
C PHE A 689 5.71 0.56 15.86
N ASN A 690 6.57 -0.45 15.84
CA ASN A 690 6.33 -1.71 16.56
C ASN A 690 6.29 -1.55 18.08
N TYR A 691 6.89 -0.50 18.63
CA TYR A 691 6.85 -0.15 20.04
C TYR A 691 5.68 0.77 20.43
N LEU A 692 4.90 1.32 19.51
CA LEU A 692 3.79 2.20 19.87
C LEU A 692 2.76 1.47 20.77
N PRO A 693 2.31 2.08 21.89
CA PRO A 693 1.17 1.59 22.66
C PRO A 693 -0.07 1.37 21.78
N LEU A 694 -0.95 0.44 22.15
CA LEU A 694 -2.06 0.01 21.28
C LEU A 694 -3.42 0.57 21.70
N SER A 695 -3.55 1.09 22.92
CA SER A 695 -4.77 1.69 23.43
C SER A 695 -4.45 2.64 24.59
N ALA A 696 -5.40 3.51 24.96
CA ALA A 696 -5.32 4.35 26.14
C ALA A 696 -6.63 4.31 26.93
N LEU A 697 -6.55 4.40 28.26
CA LEU A 697 -7.67 4.32 29.19
C LEU A 697 -7.72 5.59 30.04
N ILE A 698 -8.67 6.48 29.75
CA ILE A 698 -8.85 7.76 30.45
C ILE A 698 -9.77 7.54 31.66
N ASP A 699 -9.25 7.88 32.85
CA ASP A 699 -9.93 7.78 34.17
C ASP A 699 -10.61 6.43 34.46
N LYS A 700 -10.15 5.36 33.80
CA LYS A 700 -10.74 4.00 33.85
C LYS A 700 -12.23 3.98 33.44
N LYS A 701 -12.63 4.91 32.55
CA LYS A 701 -14.00 5.06 32.06
C LYS A 701 -14.12 5.16 30.55
N ILE A 702 -13.13 5.73 29.88
CA ILE A 702 -13.15 5.88 28.42
C ILE A 702 -11.94 5.12 27.87
N ILE A 703 -12.18 4.12 27.02
CA ILE A 703 -11.10 3.46 26.28
C ILE A 703 -10.95 4.10 24.90
N CYS A 704 -9.70 4.27 24.47
CA CYS A 704 -9.31 4.88 23.21
C CYS A 704 -8.48 3.87 22.40
N MET A 705 -8.78 3.69 21.13
CA MET A 705 -8.11 2.76 20.21
C MET A 705 -8.17 3.27 18.78
N HIS A 706 -7.44 2.67 17.84
CA HIS A 706 -7.55 3.07 16.43
C HIS A 706 -8.73 2.41 15.72
N GLY A 707 -8.65 1.08 15.59
CA GLY A 707 -9.64 0.18 15.04
C GLY A 707 -10.86 0.03 15.96
N GLY A 708 -11.02 -1.12 16.58
CA GLY A 708 -12.18 -1.38 17.43
C GLY A 708 -12.05 -2.66 18.24
N ILE A 709 -13.15 -3.09 18.87
CA ILE A 709 -13.18 -4.33 19.66
C ILE A 709 -13.30 -5.59 18.79
N GLY A 710 -13.73 -5.45 17.53
CA GLY A 710 -13.86 -6.52 16.56
C GLY A 710 -14.58 -7.76 17.10
N ARG A 711 -14.00 -8.94 16.86
CA ARG A 711 -14.57 -10.24 17.28
C ARG A 711 -13.95 -10.81 18.55
N SER A 712 -12.71 -10.45 18.87
CA SER A 712 -11.89 -11.15 19.85
C SER A 712 -11.68 -10.38 21.16
N ILE A 713 -11.87 -9.06 21.15
CA ILE A 713 -11.56 -8.19 22.29
C ILE A 713 -12.78 -8.06 23.18
N ASN A 714 -12.79 -8.84 24.26
CA ASN A 714 -13.86 -8.91 25.23
C ASN A 714 -13.46 -8.31 26.59
N SER A 715 -12.18 -8.03 26.84
CA SER A 715 -11.73 -7.29 28.01
C SER A 715 -10.44 -6.49 27.78
N VAL A 716 -10.23 -5.43 28.57
CA VAL A 716 -9.05 -4.55 28.44
C VAL A 716 -7.75 -5.32 28.72
N GLU A 717 -7.79 -6.27 29.65
CA GLU A 717 -6.64 -7.12 30.02
C GLU A 717 -6.18 -8.04 28.87
N GLN A 718 -6.98 -8.21 27.81
CA GLN A 718 -6.53 -8.89 26.59
C GLN A 718 -5.57 -8.03 25.76
N ILE A 719 -5.76 -6.70 25.77
CA ILE A 719 -4.89 -5.74 25.08
C ILE A 719 -3.61 -5.52 25.91
N GLU A 720 -3.74 -5.42 27.24
CA GLU A 720 -2.60 -5.23 28.16
C GLU A 720 -1.55 -6.36 28.07
N LYS A 721 -1.99 -7.59 27.71
CA LYS A 721 -1.13 -8.77 27.55
C LYS A 721 -0.37 -8.82 26.22
N LEU A 722 -0.61 -7.89 25.29
CA LEU A 722 0.18 -7.82 24.06
C LEU A 722 1.55 -7.21 24.36
N GLU A 723 2.59 -8.04 24.27
CA GLU A 723 3.98 -7.62 24.43
C GLU A 723 4.45 -6.80 23.23
N ARG A 724 5.23 -5.75 23.49
CA ARG A 724 5.87 -4.91 22.45
C ARG A 724 7.39 -5.10 22.51
N PRO A 725 8.11 -5.08 21.36
CA PRO A 725 7.64 -4.68 20.04
C PRO A 725 6.75 -5.75 19.39
N ILE A 726 5.64 -5.32 18.80
CA ILE A 726 4.71 -6.20 18.08
C ILE A 726 4.71 -5.85 16.60
N THR A 727 4.74 -6.87 15.75
CA THR A 727 4.69 -6.75 14.28
C THR A 727 3.41 -7.38 13.75
N MET A 728 2.92 -6.96 12.58
CA MET A 728 1.63 -7.46 12.05
C MET A 728 1.66 -8.95 11.69
N ASP A 729 2.83 -9.48 11.31
CA ASP A 729 3.09 -10.90 11.05
C ASP A 729 3.05 -11.78 12.32
N ALA A 730 3.13 -11.19 13.52
CA ALA A 730 2.89 -11.90 14.78
C ALA A 730 1.43 -12.35 14.96
N GLY A 731 0.52 -11.98 14.05
CA GLY A 731 -0.71 -12.74 13.74
C GLY A 731 -1.79 -12.75 14.82
N SER A 732 -1.68 -11.93 15.86
CA SER A 732 -2.71 -11.85 16.91
C SER A 732 -4.00 -11.26 16.36
N ILE A 733 -5.09 -12.04 16.40
CA ILE A 733 -6.42 -11.58 16.00
C ILE A 733 -6.91 -10.38 16.83
N ILE A 734 -6.42 -10.23 18.07
CA ILE A 734 -6.64 -9.07 18.92
C ILE A 734 -5.98 -7.83 18.32
N LEU A 735 -4.74 -7.92 17.82
CA LEU A 735 -4.07 -6.79 17.16
C LEU A 735 -4.79 -6.40 15.86
N MET A 736 -5.22 -7.39 15.08
CA MET A 736 -5.98 -7.15 13.84
C MET A 736 -7.31 -6.45 14.13
N ASP A 737 -8.11 -6.96 15.06
CA ASP A 737 -9.37 -6.30 15.48
C ASP A 737 -9.11 -4.88 16.00
N LEU A 738 -8.09 -4.69 16.85
CA LEU A 738 -7.76 -3.42 17.51
C LEU A 738 -7.31 -2.32 16.54
N LEU A 739 -6.76 -2.69 15.37
CA LEU A 739 -6.28 -1.75 14.37
C LEU A 739 -7.20 -1.62 13.14
N TRP A 740 -8.03 -2.62 12.82
CA TRP A 740 -8.76 -2.70 11.54
C TRP A 740 -10.27 -2.96 11.64
N SER A 741 -10.84 -3.26 12.80
CA SER A 741 -12.29 -3.47 12.92
C SER A 741 -13.07 -2.16 12.98
N ASP A 742 -14.30 -2.16 12.47
CA ASP A 742 -15.19 -0.98 12.45
C ASP A 742 -16.55 -1.26 13.13
N PRO A 743 -17.27 -0.24 13.62
CA PRO A 743 -18.70 -0.38 13.91
C PRO A 743 -19.51 -0.76 12.65
N THR A 744 -20.65 -1.43 12.82
CA THR A 744 -21.59 -1.72 11.72
C THR A 744 -22.24 -0.45 11.15
N GLU A 745 -22.78 -0.55 9.93
CA GLU A 745 -23.33 0.58 9.14
C GLU A 745 -24.40 1.43 9.85
N ASN A 746 -25.04 0.92 10.91
CA ASN A 746 -25.99 1.66 11.75
C ASN A 746 -26.34 0.84 13.02
N ASP A 747 -26.95 1.51 14.00
CA ASP A 747 -27.36 0.95 15.29
C ASP A 747 -28.44 -0.16 15.20
N SER A 748 -29.00 -0.47 14.02
CA SER A 748 -29.92 -1.61 13.83
C SER A 748 -29.23 -2.92 13.44
N VAL A 749 -27.94 -2.87 13.09
CA VAL A 749 -27.16 -4.05 12.66
C VAL A 749 -26.33 -4.57 13.83
N GLU A 750 -26.90 -5.51 14.58
CA GLU A 750 -26.23 -6.24 15.67
C GLU A 750 -25.28 -7.35 15.16
N GLY A 751 -24.42 -7.82 16.08
CA GLY A 751 -23.54 -8.97 15.92
C GLY A 751 -22.23 -8.64 15.20
N LEU A 752 -21.68 -9.63 14.49
CA LEU A 752 -20.48 -9.46 13.65
C LEU A 752 -20.86 -9.59 12.18
N ARG A 753 -20.27 -8.74 11.33
CA ARG A 753 -20.38 -8.84 9.87
C ARG A 753 -18.98 -8.87 9.24
N PRO A 754 -18.81 -9.43 8.03
CA PRO A 754 -17.57 -9.26 7.26
C PRO A 754 -17.32 -7.78 6.97
N ASN A 755 -16.08 -7.31 7.09
CA ASN A 755 -15.72 -5.94 6.74
C ASN A 755 -15.34 -5.82 5.26
N ALA A 756 -15.81 -4.77 4.60
CA ALA A 756 -15.46 -4.45 3.21
C ALA A 756 -13.97 -4.11 3.01
N ARG A 757 -13.23 -3.75 4.07
CA ARG A 757 -11.79 -3.43 4.02
C ARG A 757 -10.88 -4.61 3.64
N GLY A 758 -11.30 -5.85 3.87
CA GLY A 758 -10.49 -7.01 3.51
C GLY A 758 -10.95 -8.36 4.10
N PRO A 759 -10.51 -9.48 3.51
CA PRO A 759 -10.82 -10.81 4.03
C PRO A 759 -10.26 -10.99 5.44
N GLY A 760 -11.03 -11.60 6.34
CA GLY A 760 -10.64 -11.80 7.74
C GLY A 760 -10.87 -10.60 8.66
N LEU A 761 -11.26 -9.43 8.13
CA LEU A 761 -11.68 -8.29 8.94
C LEU A 761 -13.18 -8.34 9.25
N VAL A 762 -13.60 -7.71 10.35
CA VAL A 762 -15.00 -7.68 10.81
C VAL A 762 -15.49 -6.27 11.11
N THR A 763 -16.80 -6.08 11.02
CA THR A 763 -17.50 -4.99 11.71
C THR A 763 -18.27 -5.54 12.90
N PHE A 764 -18.49 -4.72 13.94
CA PHE A 764 -19.16 -5.11 15.19
C PHE A 764 -20.37 -4.22 15.51
N GLY A 765 -21.44 -4.85 15.97
CA GLY A 765 -22.72 -4.21 16.29
C GLY A 765 -22.73 -3.47 17.64
N PRO A 766 -23.81 -2.72 17.91
CA PRO A 766 -23.96 -1.99 19.17
C PRO A 766 -24.16 -2.90 20.38
N ASP A 767 -24.65 -4.13 20.18
CA ASP A 767 -24.69 -5.20 21.19
C ASP A 767 -23.30 -5.50 21.75
N ARG A 768 -22.29 -5.65 20.87
CA ARG A 768 -20.90 -5.89 21.24
C ARG A 768 -20.29 -4.71 22.00
N VAL A 769 -20.58 -3.47 21.58
CA VAL A 769 -20.13 -2.25 22.29
C VAL A 769 -20.72 -2.18 23.69
N THR A 770 -22.02 -2.44 23.82
CA THR A 770 -22.76 -2.43 25.09
C THR A 770 -22.21 -3.48 26.05
N ASP A 771 -22.05 -4.72 25.57
CA ASP A 771 -21.46 -5.83 26.33
C ASP A 771 -20.04 -5.53 26.80
N PHE A 772 -19.19 -5.03 25.89
CA PHE A 772 -17.81 -4.70 26.19
C PHE A 772 -17.73 -3.59 27.25
N CYS A 773 -18.48 -2.50 27.09
CA CYS A 773 -18.49 -1.41 28.05
C CYS A 773 -18.99 -1.87 29.43
N LYS A 774 -20.09 -2.63 29.47
CA LYS A 774 -20.66 -3.19 30.69
C LYS A 774 -19.70 -4.11 31.42
N LYS A 775 -19.06 -5.05 30.70
CA LYS A 775 -18.11 -6.01 31.25
C LYS A 775 -16.85 -5.33 31.83
N ASN A 776 -16.33 -4.32 31.14
CA ASN A 776 -15.12 -3.60 31.53
C ASN A 776 -15.38 -2.37 32.44
N LYS A 777 -16.64 -2.12 32.82
CA LYS A 777 -17.08 -0.98 33.65
C LYS A 777 -16.76 0.40 33.04
N LEU A 778 -16.68 0.44 31.71
CA LEU A 778 -16.45 1.61 30.87
C LEU A 778 -17.78 2.29 30.53
N GLN A 779 -17.69 3.56 30.16
CA GLN A 779 -18.81 4.38 29.71
C GLN A 779 -18.82 4.59 28.19
N LEU A 780 -17.62 4.58 27.57
CA LEU A 780 -17.43 4.97 26.18
C LEU A 780 -16.19 4.31 25.56
N ILE A 781 -16.28 4.02 24.26
CA ILE A 781 -15.15 3.76 23.34
C ILE A 781 -14.95 5.00 22.47
N ILE A 782 -13.73 5.52 22.37
CA ILE A 782 -13.35 6.50 21.33
C ILE A 782 -12.42 5.80 20.34
N ARG A 783 -12.69 5.92 19.04
CA ARG A 783 -11.92 5.29 17.97
C ARG A 783 -11.72 6.18 16.76
N ALA A 784 -10.87 5.78 15.80
CA ALA A 784 -10.52 6.59 14.62
C ALA A 784 -10.79 5.84 13.29
N HIS A 785 -9.86 5.76 12.34
CA HIS A 785 -9.82 4.84 11.16
C HIS A 785 -10.95 4.93 10.11
N GLU A 786 -12.12 5.48 10.43
CA GLU A 786 -13.24 5.78 9.52
C GLU A 786 -13.32 7.29 9.27
N CYS A 787 -13.21 7.68 8.00
CA CYS A 787 -13.46 9.05 7.57
C CYS A 787 -14.97 9.36 7.64
N VAL A 788 -15.38 10.10 8.67
CA VAL A 788 -16.76 10.52 8.93
C VAL A 788 -16.98 12.00 8.60
N MET A 789 -18.17 12.36 8.09
CA MET A 789 -18.40 13.65 7.41
C MET A 789 -18.20 14.89 8.29
N ASP A 790 -18.64 14.86 9.55
CA ASP A 790 -18.47 15.97 10.50
C ASP A 790 -17.14 15.88 11.30
N GLY A 791 -16.23 14.97 10.92
CA GLY A 791 -14.99 14.70 11.65
C GLY A 791 -15.19 13.90 12.95
N PHE A 792 -16.43 13.73 13.42
CA PHE A 792 -16.79 12.74 14.44
C PHE A 792 -18.19 12.16 14.16
N GLU A 793 -18.46 10.94 14.65
CA GLU A 793 -19.76 10.26 14.52
C GLU A 793 -20.07 9.44 15.79
N ARG A 794 -21.35 9.28 16.13
CA ARG A 794 -21.81 8.47 17.28
C ARG A 794 -22.47 7.18 16.85
N PHE A 795 -22.12 6.11 17.56
CA PHE A 795 -22.64 4.75 17.38
C PHE A 795 -23.00 4.12 18.73
N ALA A 796 -23.82 3.07 18.71
CA ALA A 796 -24.29 2.34 19.89
C ALA A 796 -24.88 3.26 20.96
N GLN A 797 -25.88 4.06 20.57
CA GLN A 797 -26.52 5.07 21.43
C GLN A 797 -25.52 6.06 22.06
N GLY A 798 -24.39 6.32 21.41
CA GLY A 798 -23.32 7.19 21.92
C GLY A 798 -22.32 6.51 22.86
N GLN A 799 -22.37 5.18 23.02
CA GLN A 799 -21.33 4.41 23.73
C GLN A 799 -20.07 4.16 22.88
N LEU A 800 -20.09 4.54 21.60
CA LEU A 800 -18.89 4.66 20.76
C LEU A 800 -18.88 6.00 20.02
N ILE A 801 -17.72 6.64 19.95
CA ILE A 801 -17.45 7.80 19.08
C ILE A 801 -16.32 7.46 18.11
N THR A 802 -16.58 7.61 16.81
CA THR A 802 -15.57 7.63 15.74
C THR A 802 -15.06 9.06 15.57
N LEU A 803 -13.76 9.25 15.40
CA LEU A 803 -13.07 10.55 15.33
C LEU A 803 -12.04 10.58 14.19
N PHE A 804 -12.05 11.65 13.40
CA PHE A 804 -11.17 11.82 12.25
C PHE A 804 -10.67 13.27 12.19
N SER A 805 -9.35 13.50 12.18
CA SER A 805 -8.77 14.85 12.38
C SER A 805 -8.31 15.55 11.10
N ALA A 806 -8.28 14.88 9.96
CA ALA A 806 -7.89 15.44 8.66
C ALA A 806 -9.09 15.94 7.83
N THR A 807 -9.04 17.16 7.28
CA THR A 807 -10.15 17.73 6.46
C THR A 807 -10.05 17.34 4.99
N ASN A 808 -11.18 17.22 4.30
CA ASN A 808 -11.24 16.83 2.88
C ASN A 808 -10.27 15.68 2.53
N TYR A 809 -10.39 14.57 3.25
CA TYR A 809 -9.47 13.46 3.20
C TYR A 809 -9.22 12.96 1.77
N CYS A 810 -7.95 12.63 1.49
CA CYS A 810 -7.42 12.32 0.16
C CYS A 810 -7.64 13.41 -0.92
N GLY A 811 -8.18 14.57 -0.57
CA GLY A 811 -8.61 15.63 -1.49
C GLY A 811 -10.01 15.43 -2.09
N SER A 812 -10.77 14.42 -1.66
CA SER A 812 -12.03 14.00 -2.29
C SER A 812 -13.20 13.73 -1.34
N ALA A 813 -12.97 13.52 -0.05
CA ALA A 813 -14.04 13.18 0.90
C ALA A 813 -14.89 14.38 1.35
N ASN A 814 -14.36 15.61 1.24
CA ASN A 814 -15.01 16.86 1.68
C ASN A 814 -15.51 16.88 3.15
N ASN A 815 -14.97 16.00 4.00
CA ASN A 815 -15.29 15.91 5.41
C ASN A 815 -14.64 17.04 6.23
N ALA A 816 -15.25 17.38 7.37
CA ALA A 816 -14.59 18.13 8.43
C ALA A 816 -13.57 17.24 9.18
N GLY A 817 -12.60 17.87 9.83
CA GLY A 817 -11.67 17.25 10.76
C GLY A 817 -11.99 17.71 12.17
N ALA A 818 -11.96 16.82 13.16
CA ALA A 818 -12.27 17.15 14.54
C ALA A 818 -11.23 16.66 15.55
N LEU A 819 -11.24 17.26 16.73
CA LEU A 819 -10.65 16.73 17.97
C LEU A 819 -11.72 16.71 19.06
N LEU A 820 -11.54 15.87 20.09
CA LEU A 820 -12.42 15.81 21.25
C LEU A 820 -11.70 16.36 22.48
N VAL A 821 -12.28 17.34 23.16
CA VAL A 821 -11.80 17.81 24.46
C VAL A 821 -12.57 17.07 25.56
N VAL A 822 -11.90 16.15 26.26
CA VAL A 822 -12.44 15.45 27.43
C VAL A 822 -12.11 16.29 28.66
N GLY A 823 -13.12 16.90 29.29
CA GLY A 823 -12.95 17.69 30.52
C GLY A 823 -12.87 16.83 31.79
N ARG A 824 -12.47 17.43 32.92
CA ARG A 824 -12.32 16.74 34.23
C ARG A 824 -13.58 16.04 34.75
N GLY A 825 -14.76 16.44 34.28
CA GLY A 825 -16.04 15.77 34.57
C GLY A 825 -16.42 14.67 33.56
N LEU A 826 -15.48 14.24 32.71
CA LEU A 826 -15.69 13.38 31.53
C LEU A 826 -16.72 13.92 30.52
N VAL A 827 -16.99 15.22 30.56
CA VAL A 827 -17.77 15.92 29.53
C VAL A 827 -16.91 16.03 28.27
N ILE A 828 -17.44 15.58 27.14
CA ILE A 828 -16.73 15.56 25.85
C ILE A 828 -17.26 16.67 24.97
N ILE A 829 -16.36 17.53 24.50
CA ILE A 829 -16.68 18.66 23.64
C ILE A 829 -15.95 18.46 22.30
N PRO A 830 -16.66 18.16 21.19
CA PRO A 830 -16.06 18.14 19.87
C PRO A 830 -15.66 19.54 19.43
N LYS A 831 -14.52 19.64 18.74
CA LYS A 831 -13.95 20.86 18.16
C LYS A 831 -13.57 20.55 16.72
N MET A 832 -14.05 21.34 15.78
CA MET A 832 -14.02 21.01 14.35
C MET A 832 -13.28 22.07 13.53
N ILE A 833 -12.65 21.65 12.46
CA ILE A 833 -12.20 22.48 11.35
C ILE A 833 -12.82 21.97 10.05
N HIS A 834 -13.17 22.88 9.14
CA HIS A 834 -13.76 22.54 7.85
C HIS A 834 -12.73 22.57 6.71
N PRO A 835 -12.98 21.91 5.57
CA PRO A 835 -12.17 22.08 4.36
C PRO A 835 -11.94 23.56 4.02
N LEU A 836 -10.72 23.92 3.64
CA LEU A 836 -10.45 25.24 3.07
C LEU A 836 -11.01 25.27 1.62
N PRO A 837 -11.55 26.42 1.17
CA PRO A 837 -11.97 26.57 -0.23
C PRO A 837 -10.76 26.38 -1.17
N PRO A 838 -10.97 25.84 -2.39
CA PRO A 838 -9.89 25.65 -3.35
C PRO A 838 -9.22 26.99 -3.69
N PRO A 839 -7.88 27.03 -3.90
CA PRO A 839 -7.19 28.25 -4.27
C PRO A 839 -7.77 28.88 -5.54
N ILE A 840 -8.08 30.17 -5.50
CA ILE A 840 -8.57 30.92 -6.66
C ILE A 840 -7.37 31.16 -7.61
N GLN A 841 -7.08 30.16 -8.44
CA GLN A 841 -6.09 30.24 -9.52
C GLN A 841 -6.63 29.57 -10.80
N SER A 842 -7.66 30.18 -11.39
CA SER A 842 -7.98 30.04 -12.81
C SER A 842 -8.10 31.45 -13.44
N PRO A 843 -7.56 31.70 -14.65
CA PRO A 843 -7.66 33.02 -15.30
C PRO A 843 -9.05 33.40 -15.84
N GLU A 844 -10.12 32.67 -15.51
CA GLU A 844 -11.44 32.78 -16.15
C GLU A 844 -12.54 33.38 -15.25
N ALA A 845 -12.17 33.96 -14.10
CA ALA A 845 -13.09 34.72 -13.26
C ALA A 845 -12.89 36.24 -13.45
N SER A 846 -13.79 36.88 -14.20
CA SER A 846 -13.86 38.35 -14.30
C SER A 846 -14.21 38.98 -12.93
N PRO A 847 -13.66 40.17 -12.59
CA PRO A 847 -13.70 40.68 -11.23
C PRO A 847 -14.99 41.47 -10.92
N GLU A 848 -16.06 40.78 -10.52
CA GLU A 848 -17.22 41.46 -9.93
C GLU A 848 -18.02 40.59 -8.95
N ARG A 849 -17.59 40.58 -7.67
CA ARG A 849 -18.43 40.48 -6.45
C ARG A 849 -17.58 40.51 -5.18
N VAL A 850 -17.49 41.70 -4.58
CA VAL A 850 -17.09 41.87 -3.17
C VAL A 850 -18.36 41.78 -2.32
N ALA A 851 -18.71 40.57 -1.88
CA ALA A 851 -19.61 40.29 -0.75
C ALA A 851 -19.81 38.76 -0.60
N ASP A 852 -19.44 38.20 0.57
CA ASP A 852 -20.38 37.54 1.50
C ASP A 852 -19.70 36.53 2.44
N ASP A 853 -19.20 37.01 3.58
CA ASP A 853 -18.91 36.18 4.77
C ASP A 853 -20.17 35.54 5.40
N LYS A 854 -21.35 35.81 4.84
CA LYS A 854 -22.66 35.36 5.36
C LYS A 854 -22.96 33.89 5.10
N TRP A 855 -22.39 33.28 4.06
CA TRP A 855 -22.76 31.91 3.67
C TRP A 855 -22.36 30.86 4.73
N MET A 856 -21.23 31.08 5.43
CA MET A 856 -20.75 30.21 6.52
C MET A 856 -21.61 30.31 7.79
N GLN A 857 -22.24 31.45 8.07
CA GLN A 857 -23.09 31.61 9.25
C GLN A 857 -24.45 30.93 9.04
N GLU A 858 -25.06 31.08 7.87
CA GLU A 858 -26.36 30.47 7.55
C GLU A 858 -26.32 28.93 7.66
N LEU A 859 -25.23 28.31 7.18
CA LEU A 859 -25.00 26.87 7.27
C LEU A 859 -24.73 26.34 8.69
N ASN A 860 -24.33 27.19 9.64
CA ASN A 860 -24.07 26.79 11.03
C ASN A 860 -25.29 27.02 11.93
N ILE A 861 -26.20 27.92 11.56
CA ILE A 861 -27.42 28.22 12.32
C ILE A 861 -28.54 27.20 12.05
N GLN A 862 -28.53 26.54 10.87
CA GLN A 862 -29.61 25.63 10.45
C GLN A 862 -29.32 24.12 10.65
N ARG A 863 -28.21 23.72 11.28
CA ARG A 863 -27.87 22.29 11.47
C ARG A 863 -28.42 21.73 12.79
N PRO A 864 -29.18 20.60 12.78
CA PRO A 864 -29.50 19.86 13.99
C PRO A 864 -28.24 19.18 14.57
N PRO A 865 -28.24 18.76 15.85
CA PRO A 865 -27.16 17.97 16.42
C PRO A 865 -26.95 16.67 15.61
N THR A 866 -25.69 16.28 15.41
CA THR A 866 -25.30 15.09 14.62
C THR A 866 -26.06 13.85 15.13
N PRO A 867 -26.97 13.26 14.33
CA PRO A 867 -27.77 12.13 14.77
C PRO A 867 -26.90 10.87 14.92
N THR A 868 -27.35 9.93 15.75
CA THR A 868 -26.79 8.57 15.76
C THR A 868 -26.99 7.90 14.41
N ARG A 869 -26.10 6.95 14.10
CA ARG A 869 -26.07 6.17 12.85
C ARG A 869 -27.37 5.35 12.69
N GLY A 870 -28.42 5.95 12.12
CA GLY A 870 -29.73 5.35 11.85
C GLY A 870 -30.63 5.17 13.10
N HIS A 871 -31.74 5.92 13.17
CA HIS A 871 -32.60 5.98 14.37
C HIS A 871 -33.90 5.16 14.24
N PRO A 872 -34.24 4.30 15.22
CA PRO A 872 -35.63 4.00 15.61
C PRO A 872 -36.13 4.97 16.70
N GLN A 873 -37.44 5.11 16.89
CA GLN A 873 -38.06 6.14 17.75
C GLN A 873 -37.76 6.01 19.27
N PRO A 874 -37.88 7.10 20.06
CA PRO A 874 -37.26 7.20 21.38
C PRO A 874 -38.09 6.62 22.53
N GLY A 875 -37.44 5.80 23.37
CA GLY A 875 -37.93 5.38 24.69
C GLY A 875 -36.80 5.34 25.73
N HIS A 876 -36.87 6.23 26.73
CA HIS A 876 -36.08 6.28 27.97
C HIS A 876 -34.53 6.34 27.88
N ASN A 877 -33.91 7.46 28.30
CA ASN A 877 -33.58 7.74 29.72
C ASN A 877 -32.59 8.93 29.81
N ARG A 878 -33.01 10.06 30.39
CA ARG A 878 -32.31 11.37 30.29
C ARG A 878 -31.08 11.56 31.19
N SER A 879 -30.60 10.51 31.87
CA SER A 879 -29.46 10.56 32.78
C SER A 879 -28.18 9.92 32.23
N SER A 880 -28.15 9.57 30.94
CA SER A 880 -26.94 9.05 30.25
C SER A 880 -26.17 10.18 29.56
N LEU A 881 -24.83 10.08 29.55
CA LEU A 881 -23.95 10.94 28.73
C LEU A 881 -24.23 10.81 27.21
N ALA A 882 -25.05 9.84 26.79
CA ALA A 882 -25.62 9.72 25.45
C ALA A 882 -26.44 10.95 24.98
N TYR A 883 -26.90 11.80 25.90
CA TYR A 883 -27.66 13.02 25.61
C TYR A 883 -26.82 14.29 25.85
N ILE A 884 -25.91 14.59 24.92
CA ILE A 884 -25.24 15.90 24.75
C ILE A 884 -25.30 16.30 23.27
#